data_AF-A0A0N0XHZ9-F1
#
_entry.id   AF-A0A0N0XHZ9-F1
#
_cell.length_a   1.000
_cell.length_b   1.000
_cell.length_c   1.000
_cell.angle_alpha   90.00
_cell.angle_beta   90.00
_cell.angle_gamma   90.00
#
_symmetry.space_group_name_H-M   'P 1'
#
loop_
_entity.id
_entity.type
_entity.pdbx_description
1 polymer ?
#
loop_
_entity_poly.entity_id
_entity_poly.type
_entity_poly.pdbx_seq_one_letter_code
_entity_poly.pdbx_strand_id
1 'polypeptide(L)'
;MTNFNYSAIAGSILLAMSGFADAASLSVSENFSLSAAQNNWTPLGAACLTAGNNQPSSTATSVIPACATNLGGGATGTLPDTSGNGALRFTSKGTYQHGAIIYNNTFPTDQGIQVTFTAYTYNGSGDGGTTNLGADGISFFLLDGSKTTLDVGATGGSLGYSCSNGNALSDGITGGYLGLGIDEWGNFWTGPGDNTATPANGTRTPNSIVVRGGGSVNAATFAANGWGTYNATDIQGSCLKGYPVHVTTSGNNKVYTAYKDSSGKTPTILDYPYIKGTQLSSSTTPLAQSTVTRRTGANPVTYKLKITPGGKLSLWYTYNGGAQTQIITNQDILDSTVSGPLPPSFRFGFSGGTGGSTNVHELTCFLATPATQEFTGASVNAIKGTQVQEGAQVYQTQYHPDNWWGEVTANSVVLVNGVPALSTAAVWDGSCTLTGGSCSAMSDGTTTPTVTKQTTRTVITSNGSGVGTAFTWNGLTSTQRTALAITGESTTVTQNRVSFLRGDRSQEPPPTSNPFRLRTSVLGDITDSSPVWVGAPNKAYGSTWVDALFPAQTASETNYTAYTTTNATRTNVVYTGSNDGMLHGFRAGSYNASGVFDTSTNDGVDILGYVPASVIGNLNALTNPTYDHAYFVDAPPATGDLYYSNAWHSWVVGGLGPGGKAVYALEVTDPTTFSENNAASIVKGEWTDSTISALNSSIGGSVGYTYGAPLIRRMHNGSWAVIFGSGWNSSGNAGIFIMVVNASNGTISPKFLSTGKSGSTAGITYVASADLDNDHIVDYLYAGDLAGNIWRFDVTSSNPADWITSTYGGTVATPLFTAASSTGTLQPVSTQVQVSSIKVGSSNRIFLMFGTGQRTPFTNSLGDVYASGRQSVYGIWDWDLSAWNSGRRTTNSVTIPASTTAYVAGTAPAAGSAGVGSTVPRSALVQQTSTETTLSSGSVGGYRVLSNNAVCWQDSTTCTTGNSNYGWYYDLPTTGEQVIANPVINDGALELNTIIPPPSSTATCTVQLPTGWTMAYNPLTGGTFTAPFFPNIASDSAVLVQGAKLNASGSVTTLTVSTSTGTVSATVGNNLGGTPVCANDVSKCVIVPVTDVAGQRITWKETQ
;
A
#
# COMPACT_ATOMS: atom_id res chain seq x y z
N MET A 1 7.70 -38.09 -49.60
CA MET A 1 7.22 -39.48 -49.48
C MET A 1 5.97 -39.48 -48.62
N THR A 2 4.96 -40.23 -49.07
CA THR A 2 3.75 -40.71 -48.35
C THR A 2 2.72 -39.70 -47.84
N ASN A 3 1.67 -39.53 -48.66
CA ASN A 3 0.27 -39.29 -48.27
C ASN A 3 -0.24 -40.36 -47.29
N PHE A 4 -1.20 -40.04 -46.41
CA PHE A 4 -2.36 -40.91 -46.20
C PHE A 4 -3.61 -40.13 -45.74
N ASN A 5 -4.71 -40.44 -46.43
CA ASN A 5 -6.09 -39.98 -46.25
C ASN A 5 -6.71 -40.46 -44.93
N TYR A 6 -7.63 -39.67 -44.37
CA TYR A 6 -8.65 -40.15 -43.45
C TYR A 6 -10.03 -40.07 -44.12
N SER A 7 -10.69 -41.23 -44.26
CA SER A 7 -12.13 -41.33 -44.50
C SER A 7 -12.65 -42.66 -43.94
N ALA A 8 -13.81 -42.59 -43.30
CA ALA A 8 -14.59 -43.66 -42.64
C ALA A 8 -13.97 -44.15 -41.30
N ILE A 9 -14.71 -44.21 -40.19
CA ILE A 9 -16.04 -44.80 -40.00
C ILE A 9 -16.79 -44.01 -38.92
N ALA A 10 -18.01 -43.56 -39.24
CA ALA A 10 -19.03 -43.18 -38.27
C ALA A 10 -19.76 -44.45 -37.81
N GLY A 11 -19.93 -44.63 -36.50
CA GLY A 11 -20.81 -45.68 -35.97
C GLY A 11 -20.41 -46.18 -34.58
N SER A 12 -21.15 -45.73 -33.57
CA SER A 12 -21.31 -46.34 -32.25
C SER A 12 -20.26 -45.98 -31.18
N ILE A 13 -20.56 -44.93 -30.41
CA ILE A 13 -20.63 -44.93 -28.92
C ILE A 13 -21.44 -43.68 -28.56
N LEU A 14 -22.74 -43.89 -28.32
CA LEU A 14 -23.64 -42.88 -27.76
C LEU A 14 -24.04 -43.38 -26.36
N LEU A 15 -23.12 -43.31 -25.39
CA LEU A 15 -23.42 -43.44 -23.97
C LEU A 15 -22.18 -43.00 -23.16
N ALA A 16 -22.41 -42.12 -22.17
CA ALA A 16 -21.45 -41.52 -21.24
C ALA A 16 -20.77 -40.20 -21.68
N MET A 17 -21.57 -39.16 -21.98
CA MET A 17 -21.16 -37.76 -21.74
C MET A 17 -22.37 -36.97 -21.21
N SER A 18 -22.66 -37.18 -19.92
CA SER A 18 -23.49 -36.29 -19.13
C SER A 18 -22.81 -36.16 -17.77
N GLY A 19 -22.05 -35.07 -17.56
CA GLY A 19 -21.41 -34.83 -16.26
C GLY A 19 -20.07 -34.11 -16.28
N PHE A 20 -19.88 -33.11 -17.13
CA PHE A 20 -18.95 -32.03 -16.82
C PHE A 20 -19.71 -30.72 -17.01
N ALA A 21 -20.60 -30.43 -16.05
CA ALA A 21 -20.95 -29.05 -15.79
C ALA A 21 -19.68 -28.40 -15.24
N ASP A 22 -19.29 -27.26 -15.83
CA ASP A 22 -18.36 -26.33 -15.20
C ASP A 22 -18.69 -26.23 -13.71
N ALA A 23 -17.71 -26.49 -12.85
CA ALA A 23 -17.83 -26.21 -11.43
C ALA A 23 -17.79 -24.67 -11.26
N ALA A 24 -18.92 -24.02 -11.57
CA ALA A 24 -19.13 -22.63 -11.23
C ALA A 24 -18.94 -22.49 -9.72
N SER A 25 -17.96 -21.69 -9.32
CA SER A 25 -17.69 -21.32 -7.94
C SER A 25 -18.96 -20.80 -7.26
N LEU A 26 -19.45 -21.50 -6.23
CA LEU A 26 -20.58 -21.03 -5.44
C LEU A 26 -20.13 -19.82 -4.60
N SER A 27 -20.54 -18.62 -4.97
CA SER A 27 -20.38 -17.40 -4.18
C SER A 27 -21.75 -16.86 -3.78
N VAL A 28 -21.86 -16.36 -2.55
CA VAL A 28 -23.06 -15.67 -2.05
C VAL A 28 -22.68 -14.23 -1.78
N SER A 29 -23.28 -13.28 -2.50
CA SER A 29 -23.02 -11.85 -2.33
C SER A 29 -24.31 -11.07 -2.17
N GLU A 30 -24.37 -10.20 -1.17
CA GLU A 30 -25.53 -9.37 -0.86
C GLU A 30 -25.07 -8.00 -0.35
N ASN A 31 -25.44 -6.91 -1.01
CA ASN A 31 -25.05 -5.57 -0.55
C ASN A 31 -26.10 -4.92 0.38
N PHE A 32 -27.34 -5.41 0.34
CA PHE A 32 -28.52 -4.81 0.99
C PHE A 32 -28.77 -3.34 0.62
N SER A 33 -28.13 -2.83 -0.44
CA SER A 33 -28.19 -1.43 -0.85
C SER A 33 -29.38 -1.12 -1.76
N LEU A 34 -29.96 -2.15 -2.36
CA LEU A 34 -31.08 -2.05 -3.30
C LEU A 34 -32.43 -2.09 -2.57
N SER A 35 -33.50 -1.85 -3.33
CA SER A 35 -34.87 -1.87 -2.81
C SER A 35 -35.39 -3.25 -2.39
N ALA A 36 -34.67 -4.31 -2.73
CA ALA A 36 -34.95 -5.68 -2.33
C ALA A 36 -33.62 -6.44 -2.18
N ALA A 37 -33.58 -7.41 -1.26
CA ALA A 37 -32.45 -8.34 -1.14
C ALA A 37 -32.37 -9.23 -2.39
N GLN A 38 -31.16 -9.47 -2.87
CA GLN A 38 -30.91 -10.25 -4.09
C GLN A 38 -30.94 -11.76 -3.82
N ASN A 39 -30.73 -12.16 -2.56
CA ASN A 39 -30.70 -13.53 -2.09
C ASN A 39 -31.90 -13.89 -1.21
N ASN A 40 -32.09 -15.20 -0.99
CA ASN A 40 -33.15 -15.71 -0.14
C ASN A 40 -32.76 -15.71 1.34
N TRP A 41 -33.31 -14.74 2.09
CA TRP A 41 -33.10 -14.56 3.52
C TRP A 41 -34.43 -14.66 4.27
N THR A 42 -34.42 -15.32 5.43
CA THR A 42 -35.53 -15.33 6.38
C THR A 42 -35.31 -14.22 7.41
N PRO A 43 -36.10 -13.13 7.40
CA PRO A 43 -36.04 -12.10 8.44
C PRO A 43 -36.77 -12.55 9.70
N LEU A 44 -36.20 -12.20 10.86
CA LEU A 44 -36.75 -12.44 12.19
C LEU A 44 -36.72 -11.14 13.00
N GLY A 45 -37.69 -10.94 13.88
CA GLY A 45 -37.78 -9.75 14.72
C GLY A 45 -37.92 -8.46 13.89
N ALA A 46 -37.15 -7.43 14.23
CA ALA A 46 -37.23 -6.09 13.67
C ALA A 46 -36.37 -5.86 12.40
N ALA A 47 -35.77 -6.92 11.83
CA ALA A 47 -34.90 -6.78 10.66
C ALA A 47 -35.64 -6.18 9.45
N CYS A 48 -35.06 -5.15 8.83
CA CYS A 48 -35.67 -4.44 7.70
C CYS A 48 -34.62 -3.86 6.74
N LEU A 49 -35.00 -3.60 5.49
CA LEU A 49 -34.18 -2.89 4.50
C LEU A 49 -34.47 -1.39 4.53
N THR A 50 -33.43 -0.56 4.65
CA THR A 50 -33.59 0.90 4.71
C THR A 50 -34.04 1.50 3.38
N ALA A 51 -33.67 0.89 2.25
CA ALA A 51 -34.18 1.24 0.92
C ALA A 51 -35.36 0.36 0.47
N GLY A 52 -35.87 -0.50 1.35
CA GLY A 52 -36.84 -1.54 1.03
C GLY A 52 -38.15 -0.99 0.44
N ASN A 53 -38.76 -1.77 -0.44
CA ASN A 53 -40.08 -1.46 -1.02
C ASN A 53 -41.16 -2.53 -0.72
N ASN A 54 -40.88 -3.46 0.20
CA ASN A 54 -41.73 -4.62 0.53
C ASN A 54 -42.02 -5.56 -0.65
N GLN A 55 -41.17 -5.59 -1.67
CA GLN A 55 -41.25 -6.51 -2.79
C GLN A 55 -39.98 -7.37 -2.87
N PRO A 56 -40.06 -8.62 -3.36
CA PRO A 56 -38.87 -9.44 -3.59
C PRO A 56 -38.08 -8.96 -4.82
N SER A 57 -36.78 -9.28 -4.90
CA SER A 57 -36.00 -9.13 -6.12
C SER A 57 -36.51 -10.07 -7.22
N SER A 58 -36.25 -9.75 -8.49
CA SER A 58 -36.48 -10.68 -9.61
C SER A 58 -35.79 -12.05 -9.46
N THR A 59 -34.74 -12.12 -8.63
CA THR A 59 -33.93 -13.32 -8.38
C THR A 59 -34.20 -13.99 -7.02
N ALA A 60 -35.00 -13.36 -6.15
CA ALA A 60 -35.28 -13.86 -4.81
C ALA A 60 -36.79 -14.14 -4.64
N THR A 61 -37.14 -15.08 -3.78
CA THR A 61 -38.54 -15.45 -3.47
C THR A 61 -38.98 -15.02 -2.06
N SER A 62 -38.04 -14.59 -1.21
CA SER A 62 -38.31 -14.09 0.15
C SER A 62 -38.23 -12.56 0.21
N VAL A 63 -39.05 -11.94 1.06
CA VAL A 63 -39.08 -10.48 1.26
C VAL A 63 -38.51 -10.13 2.63
N ILE A 64 -37.45 -9.32 2.67
CA ILE A 64 -37.08 -8.57 3.87
C ILE A 64 -37.95 -7.29 3.91
N PRO A 65 -38.70 -7.03 5.00
CA PRO A 65 -39.57 -5.87 5.09
C PRO A 65 -38.82 -4.54 4.92
N ALA A 66 -39.49 -3.51 4.40
CA ALA A 66 -38.97 -2.15 4.41
C ALA A 66 -38.99 -1.57 5.83
N CYS A 67 -37.97 -0.78 6.17
CA CYS A 67 -37.94 -0.08 7.45
C CYS A 67 -39.05 0.99 7.53
N ALA A 68 -39.64 1.16 8.71
CA ALA A 68 -40.68 2.17 8.91
C ALA A 68 -40.13 3.60 8.73
N THR A 69 -40.89 4.45 8.04
CA THR A 69 -40.45 5.78 7.61
C THR A 69 -40.26 6.80 8.74
N ASN A 70 -40.83 6.52 9.92
CA ASN A 70 -40.66 7.33 11.12
C ASN A 70 -39.37 7.01 11.90
N LEU A 71 -38.62 5.98 11.50
CA LEU A 71 -37.34 5.65 12.11
C LEU A 71 -36.25 6.58 11.55
N GLY A 72 -35.50 7.25 12.43
CA GLY A 72 -34.33 8.05 12.04
C GLY A 72 -33.15 7.17 11.58
N GLY A 73 -32.10 7.80 11.04
CA GLY A 73 -30.88 7.11 10.57
C GLY A 73 -30.87 6.88 9.05
N GLY A 74 -30.21 5.83 8.58
CA GLY A 74 -29.99 5.59 7.15
C GLY A 74 -28.85 6.43 6.61
N ALA A 75 -28.67 6.43 5.29
CA ALA A 75 -27.59 7.15 4.61
C ALA A 75 -27.61 8.66 4.92
N THR A 76 -28.80 9.26 4.95
CA THR A 76 -28.98 10.72 5.07
C THR A 76 -29.48 11.17 6.44
N GLY A 77 -29.86 10.24 7.33
CA GLY A 77 -30.50 10.53 8.62
C GLY A 77 -32.03 10.41 8.61
N THR A 78 -32.64 10.14 7.46
CA THR A 78 -34.07 9.88 7.25
C THR A 78 -34.31 8.64 6.39
N LEU A 79 -35.43 7.94 6.60
CA LEU A 79 -35.84 6.79 5.78
C LEU A 79 -37.09 7.09 4.92
N PRO A 80 -37.25 6.41 3.76
CA PRO A 80 -36.39 5.35 3.22
C PRO A 80 -35.12 5.92 2.56
N ASP A 81 -34.06 5.11 2.54
CA ASP A 81 -32.88 5.37 1.72
C ASP A 81 -33.23 5.21 0.22
N THR A 82 -32.50 5.91 -0.65
CA THR A 82 -32.61 5.69 -2.10
C THR A 82 -31.94 4.36 -2.49
N SER A 83 -32.49 3.64 -3.47
CA SER A 83 -31.88 2.41 -3.98
C SER A 83 -30.44 2.67 -4.47
N GLY A 84 -29.50 1.82 -4.06
CA GLY A 84 -28.06 2.01 -4.18
C GLY A 84 -27.41 2.58 -2.92
N ASN A 85 -28.20 3.20 -2.04
CA ASN A 85 -27.77 3.74 -0.74
C ASN A 85 -28.47 3.04 0.44
N GLY A 86 -29.08 1.86 0.26
CA GLY A 86 -29.70 1.11 1.34
C GLY A 86 -28.71 0.37 2.26
N ALA A 87 -29.24 -0.24 3.31
CA ALA A 87 -28.59 -1.20 4.19
C ALA A 87 -29.64 -2.15 4.79
N LEU A 88 -29.18 -3.26 5.34
CA LEU A 88 -29.96 -4.06 6.28
C LEU A 88 -29.88 -3.43 7.65
N ARG A 89 -31.01 -3.23 8.33
CA ARG A 89 -31.09 -2.72 9.70
C ARG A 89 -31.64 -3.79 10.62
N PHE A 90 -30.96 -4.05 11.74
CA PHE A 90 -31.43 -4.98 12.77
C PHE A 90 -32.22 -4.28 13.87
N THR A 91 -31.78 -3.10 14.30
CA THR A 91 -32.44 -2.31 15.34
C THR A 91 -32.42 -0.82 15.01
N SER A 92 -33.30 -0.08 15.66
CA SER A 92 -33.40 1.38 15.62
C SER A 92 -32.96 1.98 16.97
N LYS A 93 -33.06 3.29 17.14
CA LYS A 93 -32.84 3.95 18.44
C LYS A 93 -33.98 3.67 19.43
N GLY A 94 -34.12 2.41 19.82
CA GLY A 94 -35.09 1.90 20.78
C GLY A 94 -34.47 0.84 21.68
N THR A 95 -35.02 0.68 22.88
CA THR A 95 -34.57 -0.30 23.87
C THR A 95 -35.24 -1.66 23.62
N TYR A 96 -34.59 -2.73 24.08
CA TYR A 96 -35.10 -4.12 24.03
C TYR A 96 -35.55 -4.57 22.63
N GLN A 97 -34.86 -4.10 21.59
CA GLN A 97 -35.11 -4.49 20.21
C GLN A 97 -34.23 -5.66 19.80
N HIS A 98 -34.73 -6.47 18.88
CA HIS A 98 -33.97 -7.56 18.30
C HIS A 98 -34.41 -7.76 16.84
N GLY A 99 -33.44 -7.86 15.93
CA GLY A 99 -33.66 -8.21 14.54
C GLY A 99 -32.59 -9.18 14.06
N ALA A 100 -32.96 -10.12 13.20
CA ALA A 100 -32.03 -11.10 12.65
C ALA A 100 -32.41 -11.52 11.23
N ILE A 101 -31.45 -12.09 10.50
CA ILE A 101 -31.67 -12.74 9.20
C ILE A 101 -30.92 -14.07 9.15
N ILE A 102 -31.47 -15.05 8.45
CA ILE A 102 -30.82 -16.34 8.18
C ILE A 102 -30.88 -16.66 6.69
N TYR A 103 -29.77 -17.09 6.11
CA TYR A 103 -29.69 -17.48 4.70
C TYR A 103 -30.38 -18.83 4.48
N ASN A 104 -31.27 -18.89 3.48
CA ASN A 104 -32.13 -20.05 3.27
C ASN A 104 -31.46 -21.20 2.52
N ASN A 105 -30.35 -20.95 1.83
CA ASN A 105 -29.59 -22.01 1.17
C ASN A 105 -28.38 -22.44 2.01
N THR A 106 -27.77 -23.55 1.64
CA THR A 106 -26.56 -24.06 2.28
C THR A 106 -25.32 -23.74 1.45
N PHE A 107 -24.18 -23.69 2.13
CA PHE A 107 -22.86 -23.44 1.55
C PHE A 107 -21.92 -24.61 1.88
N PRO A 108 -21.32 -25.31 0.89
CA PRO A 108 -20.49 -26.49 1.15
C PRO A 108 -19.18 -26.14 1.87
N THR A 109 -18.68 -27.05 2.71
CA THR A 109 -17.47 -26.83 3.54
C THR A 109 -16.23 -27.55 3.05
N ASP A 110 -16.34 -28.34 1.98
CA ASP A 110 -15.27 -29.14 1.38
C ASP A 110 -14.04 -28.30 0.98
N GLN A 111 -14.28 -27.06 0.56
CA GLN A 111 -13.25 -26.08 0.21
C GLN A 111 -13.01 -25.04 1.31
N GLY A 112 -13.55 -25.27 2.51
CA GLY A 112 -13.61 -24.28 3.57
C GLY A 112 -14.47 -23.08 3.18
N ILE A 113 -14.46 -22.04 4.03
CA ILE A 113 -15.24 -20.82 3.80
C ILE A 113 -14.44 -19.56 4.14
N GLN A 114 -14.61 -18.52 3.33
CA GLN A 114 -14.27 -17.16 3.67
C GLN A 114 -15.52 -16.29 3.64
N VAL A 115 -15.70 -15.49 4.70
CA VAL A 115 -16.81 -14.53 4.84
C VAL A 115 -16.26 -13.13 5.06
N THR A 116 -16.85 -12.15 4.38
CA THR A 116 -16.58 -10.72 4.59
C THR A 116 -17.89 -9.96 4.76
N PHE A 117 -17.96 -9.05 5.74
CA PHE A 117 -19.08 -8.14 5.87
C PHE A 117 -18.77 -6.82 6.56
N THR A 118 -19.61 -5.80 6.37
CA THR A 118 -19.43 -4.46 6.97
C THR A 118 -20.60 -4.08 7.88
N ALA A 119 -20.28 -3.70 9.11
CA ALA A 119 -21.26 -3.26 10.11
C ALA A 119 -21.12 -1.77 10.42
N TYR A 120 -22.25 -1.15 10.76
CA TYR A 120 -22.35 0.22 11.28
C TYR A 120 -23.18 0.22 12.55
N THR A 121 -22.65 0.82 13.61
CA THR A 121 -23.41 1.10 14.83
C THR A 121 -23.33 2.57 15.18
N TYR A 122 -24.49 3.23 15.23
CA TYR A 122 -24.58 4.66 15.49
C TYR A 122 -25.89 5.05 16.20
N ASN A 123 -26.03 6.34 16.50
CA ASN A 123 -27.23 6.97 17.06
C ASN A 123 -27.73 6.32 18.37
N GLY A 124 -26.80 5.97 19.24
CA GLY A 124 -27.09 5.32 20.50
C GLY A 124 -27.37 6.24 21.68
N SER A 125 -27.65 5.65 22.83
CA SER A 125 -27.73 6.34 24.12
C SER A 125 -26.33 6.49 24.73
N GLY A 126 -26.14 7.53 25.54
CA GLY A 126 -24.85 7.82 26.20
C GLY A 126 -24.65 7.09 27.54
N ASP A 127 -25.39 6.02 27.78
CA ASP A 127 -25.23 5.17 28.96
C ASP A 127 -24.04 4.22 28.78
N GLY A 128 -23.16 4.14 29.79
CA GLY A 128 -21.91 3.36 29.72
C GLY A 128 -20.71 3.95 30.48
N GLY A 129 -20.87 5.10 31.16
CA GLY A 129 -19.77 5.79 31.86
C GLY A 129 -19.01 6.74 30.94
N THR A 130 -17.69 6.86 31.09
CA THR A 130 -16.86 7.85 30.35
C THR A 130 -16.69 7.57 28.85
N THR A 131 -17.22 6.45 28.34
CA THR A 131 -16.94 5.94 26.98
C THR A 131 -18.16 5.80 26.05
N ASN A 132 -19.39 6.07 26.50
CA ASN A 132 -20.62 6.10 25.69
C ASN A 132 -20.78 4.90 24.70
N LEU A 133 -20.60 3.67 25.19
CA LEU A 133 -20.38 2.47 24.36
C LEU A 133 -21.63 1.85 23.72
N GLY A 134 -22.84 2.32 24.05
CA GLY A 134 -24.06 1.92 23.33
C GLY A 134 -24.81 0.72 23.91
N ALA A 135 -25.43 -0.08 23.04
CA ALA A 135 -26.33 -1.19 23.29
C ALA A 135 -25.58 -2.53 23.23
N ASP A 136 -26.28 -3.66 23.01
CA ASP A 136 -25.63 -4.97 23.11
C ASP A 136 -24.71 -5.25 21.92
N GLY A 137 -25.17 -5.03 20.68
CA GLY A 137 -24.36 -5.14 19.46
C GLY A 137 -24.93 -6.05 18.37
N ILE A 138 -24.04 -6.63 17.56
CA ILE A 138 -24.36 -7.49 16.40
C ILE A 138 -23.63 -8.83 16.53
N SER A 139 -24.22 -9.92 16.07
CA SER A 139 -23.51 -11.16 15.80
C SER A 139 -23.60 -11.61 14.35
N PHE A 140 -22.55 -12.27 13.89
CA PHE A 140 -22.53 -13.14 12.72
C PHE A 140 -22.37 -14.59 13.20
N PHE A 141 -23.07 -15.55 12.59
CA PHE A 141 -22.95 -16.94 12.99
C PHE A 141 -23.06 -17.93 11.84
N LEU A 142 -22.36 -19.05 12.02
CA LEU A 142 -22.39 -20.23 11.17
C LEU A 142 -23.21 -21.33 11.82
N LEU A 143 -24.13 -21.91 11.05
CA LEU A 143 -24.98 -23.02 11.49
C LEU A 143 -24.70 -24.27 10.66
N ASP A 144 -24.84 -25.45 11.26
CA ASP A 144 -24.89 -26.72 10.55
C ASP A 144 -26.04 -26.72 9.52
N GLY A 145 -25.69 -26.71 8.24
CA GLY A 145 -26.63 -26.62 7.12
C GLY A 145 -27.56 -27.83 6.99
N SER A 146 -27.28 -28.94 7.70
CA SER A 146 -28.21 -30.08 7.80
C SER A 146 -29.44 -29.78 8.65
N LYS A 147 -29.41 -28.73 9.48
CA LYS A 147 -30.55 -28.31 10.28
C LYS A 147 -31.53 -27.48 9.43
N THR A 148 -32.82 -27.78 9.58
CA THR A 148 -33.91 -27.13 8.84
C THR A 148 -34.63 -26.05 9.64
N THR A 149 -34.42 -26.01 10.96
CA THR A 149 -34.96 -24.95 11.83
C THR A 149 -34.17 -23.66 11.60
N LEU A 150 -34.88 -22.58 11.26
CA LEU A 150 -34.31 -21.25 11.09
C LEU A 150 -34.70 -20.39 12.30
N ASP A 151 -33.98 -20.57 13.40
CA ASP A 151 -34.15 -19.84 14.65
C ASP A 151 -32.88 -19.06 15.00
N VAL A 152 -33.00 -18.19 16.01
CA VAL A 152 -31.86 -17.50 16.62
C VAL A 152 -31.87 -17.74 18.11
N GLY A 153 -30.69 -17.63 18.72
CA GLY A 153 -30.52 -17.74 20.17
C GLY A 153 -31.13 -16.56 20.93
N ALA A 154 -30.77 -16.47 22.21
CA ALA A 154 -31.35 -15.51 23.12
C ALA A 154 -31.01 -14.06 22.72
N THR A 155 -31.91 -13.13 23.03
CA THR A 155 -31.75 -11.70 22.72
C THR A 155 -30.82 -11.01 23.72
N GLY A 156 -30.48 -9.74 23.48
CA GLY A 156 -29.65 -8.94 24.38
C GLY A 156 -28.18 -9.38 24.36
N GLY A 157 -27.55 -9.52 25.52
CA GLY A 157 -26.13 -9.89 25.64
C GLY A 157 -25.72 -11.24 25.02
N SER A 158 -26.68 -12.11 24.71
CA SER A 158 -26.44 -13.37 23.98
C SER A 158 -26.36 -13.19 22.46
N LEU A 159 -26.66 -11.97 21.97
CA LEU A 159 -26.60 -11.51 20.58
C LEU A 159 -27.25 -12.47 19.56
N GLY A 160 -28.35 -13.14 19.92
CA GLY A 160 -29.04 -14.06 19.03
C GLY A 160 -28.25 -15.33 18.68
N TYR A 161 -27.17 -15.65 19.40
CA TYR A 161 -26.36 -16.85 19.16
C TYR A 161 -26.38 -17.81 20.35
N SER A 162 -25.92 -17.37 21.53
CA SER A 162 -25.86 -18.25 22.70
C SER A 162 -27.21 -18.37 23.41
N CYS A 163 -27.31 -19.33 24.35
CA CYS A 163 -28.42 -19.36 25.29
C CYS A 163 -28.34 -18.18 26.28
N SER A 164 -29.40 -18.00 27.07
CA SER A 164 -29.39 -17.07 28.20
C SER A 164 -29.92 -17.73 29.47
N ASN A 165 -29.25 -17.46 30.59
CA ASN A 165 -29.64 -17.83 31.94
C ASN A 165 -30.52 -16.77 32.64
N GLY A 166 -30.85 -15.66 31.99
CA GLY A 166 -31.64 -14.57 32.58
C GLY A 166 -32.73 -13.97 31.70
N ASN A 167 -32.72 -14.21 30.39
CA ASN A 167 -33.69 -13.62 29.46
C ASN A 167 -34.94 -14.50 29.27
N ALA A 168 -36.05 -13.87 28.90
CA ALA A 168 -37.32 -14.56 28.63
C ALA A 168 -37.20 -15.57 27.47
N LEU A 169 -36.43 -15.20 26.43
CA LEU A 169 -35.93 -16.13 25.42
C LEU A 169 -34.61 -16.69 25.93
N SER A 170 -34.62 -17.96 26.34
CA SER A 170 -33.45 -18.62 26.94
C SER A 170 -32.73 -19.60 26.02
N ASP A 171 -33.35 -19.99 24.91
CA ASP A 171 -32.76 -20.90 23.93
C ASP A 171 -31.51 -20.31 23.29
N GLY A 172 -30.49 -21.13 23.12
CA GLY A 172 -29.43 -20.85 22.17
C GLY A 172 -29.79 -21.32 20.76
N ILE A 173 -29.02 -20.90 19.77
CA ILE A 173 -29.34 -21.19 18.37
C ILE A 173 -29.29 -22.69 18.03
N THR A 174 -30.18 -23.17 17.16
CA THR A 174 -30.15 -24.56 16.71
C THR A 174 -29.03 -24.78 15.70
N GLY A 175 -28.14 -25.74 15.97
CA GLY A 175 -27.04 -26.08 15.06
C GLY A 175 -25.90 -25.05 15.04
N GLY A 176 -25.76 -24.22 16.07
CA GLY A 176 -24.69 -23.24 16.17
C GLY A 176 -23.31 -23.91 16.10
N TYR A 177 -22.49 -23.50 15.13
CA TYR A 177 -21.13 -24.01 14.94
C TYR A 177 -20.07 -22.99 15.35
N LEU A 178 -20.27 -21.72 15.00
CA LEU A 178 -19.38 -20.62 15.37
C LEU A 178 -20.16 -19.31 15.40
N GLY A 179 -19.92 -18.47 16.41
CA GLY A 179 -20.54 -17.15 16.55
C GLY A 179 -19.49 -16.07 16.77
N LEU A 180 -19.54 -15.01 15.97
CA LEU A 180 -18.73 -13.80 16.06
C LEU A 180 -19.62 -12.66 16.59
N GLY A 181 -19.38 -12.23 17.82
CA GLY A 181 -20.02 -11.08 18.45
C GLY A 181 -19.21 -9.80 18.30
N ILE A 182 -19.88 -8.76 17.82
CA ILE A 182 -19.46 -7.36 17.83
C ILE A 182 -20.14 -6.77 19.07
N ASP A 183 -19.46 -6.91 20.21
CA ASP A 183 -20.03 -6.79 21.55
C ASP A 183 -19.74 -5.40 22.13
N GLU A 184 -20.71 -4.52 21.98
CA GLU A 184 -20.62 -3.11 22.36
C GLU A 184 -20.69 -2.97 23.89
N TRP A 185 -21.59 -3.72 24.53
CA TRP A 185 -21.81 -3.68 25.97
C TRP A 185 -20.91 -4.62 26.78
N GLY A 186 -20.40 -5.70 26.18
CA GLY A 186 -19.41 -6.58 26.79
C GLY A 186 -19.97 -7.85 27.45
N ASN A 187 -21.20 -8.24 27.12
CA ASN A 187 -21.84 -9.44 27.69
C ASN A 187 -21.58 -10.71 26.86
N PHE A 188 -21.21 -10.58 25.59
CA PHE A 188 -20.85 -11.70 24.75
C PHE A 188 -19.45 -12.25 25.06
N TRP A 189 -18.62 -11.52 25.81
CA TRP A 189 -17.28 -11.93 26.26
C TRP A 189 -17.26 -13.05 27.31
N THR A 190 -18.27 -13.14 28.16
CA THR A 190 -18.25 -13.97 29.39
C THR A 190 -18.06 -15.48 29.12
N GLY A 191 -17.45 -16.24 30.03
CA GLY A 191 -17.19 -17.67 29.82
C GLY A 191 -18.45 -18.55 29.73
N PRO A 192 -18.31 -19.87 29.46
CA PRO A 192 -19.43 -20.83 29.58
C PRO A 192 -20.08 -20.74 30.96
N GLY A 193 -21.41 -20.89 31.05
CA GLY A 193 -22.15 -20.72 32.30
C GLY A 193 -22.65 -19.30 32.61
N ASP A 194 -22.26 -18.29 31.83
CA ASP A 194 -22.68 -16.90 32.06
C ASP A 194 -22.88 -16.14 30.75
N ASN A 195 -24.13 -15.90 30.39
CA ASN A 195 -24.59 -15.31 29.14
C ASN A 195 -25.87 -14.50 29.42
N THR A 196 -25.87 -13.83 30.59
CA THR A 196 -26.88 -12.86 31.01
C THR A 196 -26.54 -11.44 30.52
N ALA A 197 -27.46 -10.50 30.73
CA ALA A 197 -27.18 -9.08 30.71
C ALA A 197 -26.23 -8.58 31.84
N THR A 198 -25.85 -9.40 32.83
CA THR A 198 -25.10 -9.01 34.04
C THR A 198 -24.17 -10.14 34.50
N PRO A 199 -22.85 -10.06 34.24
CA PRO A 199 -21.94 -11.17 34.56
C PRO A 199 -22.00 -11.58 36.03
N ALA A 200 -21.93 -12.88 36.33
CA ALA A 200 -21.91 -13.46 37.67
C ALA A 200 -20.72 -12.99 38.54
N ASN A 201 -19.66 -12.51 37.89
CA ASN A 201 -18.46 -11.91 38.51
C ASN A 201 -18.38 -10.37 38.32
N GLY A 202 -19.42 -9.74 37.76
CA GLY A 202 -19.55 -8.29 37.59
C GLY A 202 -18.64 -7.63 36.53
N THR A 203 -17.82 -8.38 35.79
CA THR A 203 -16.86 -7.78 34.85
C THR A 203 -17.33 -7.95 33.40
N ARG A 204 -17.83 -6.86 32.81
CA ARG A 204 -18.12 -6.76 31.36
C ARG A 204 -16.90 -6.26 30.62
N THR A 205 -16.73 -6.67 29.37
CA THR A 205 -15.65 -6.18 28.49
C THR A 205 -16.26 -5.49 27.27
N PRO A 206 -16.71 -4.25 27.41
CA PRO A 206 -17.40 -3.54 26.33
C PRO A 206 -16.42 -3.15 25.22
N ASN A 207 -16.98 -2.77 24.07
CA ASN A 207 -16.22 -2.45 22.86
C ASN A 207 -15.30 -3.59 22.41
N SER A 208 -15.83 -4.81 22.31
CA SER A 208 -15.04 -6.01 22.04
C SER A 208 -15.53 -6.82 20.85
N ILE A 209 -14.60 -7.53 20.22
CA ILE A 209 -14.88 -8.52 19.18
C ILE A 209 -14.61 -9.89 19.80
N VAL A 210 -15.61 -10.77 19.80
CA VAL A 210 -15.56 -12.05 20.51
C VAL A 210 -16.03 -13.19 19.63
N VAL A 211 -15.30 -14.30 19.65
CA VAL A 211 -15.64 -15.53 18.94
C VAL A 211 -15.95 -16.64 19.93
N ARG A 212 -17.06 -17.32 19.68
CA ARG A 212 -17.52 -18.50 20.41
C ARG A 212 -17.65 -19.69 19.48
N GLY A 213 -17.37 -20.88 20.02
CA GLY A 213 -17.55 -22.15 19.34
C GLY A 213 -19.01 -22.58 19.24
N GLY A 214 -19.21 -23.86 18.96
CA GLY A 214 -20.52 -24.45 18.74
C GLY A 214 -21.35 -24.51 20.02
N GLY A 215 -22.66 -24.55 19.87
CA GLY A 215 -23.55 -24.68 21.01
C GLY A 215 -24.91 -25.26 20.67
N SER A 216 -25.52 -25.85 21.68
CA SER A 216 -26.73 -26.66 21.51
C SER A 216 -27.67 -26.60 22.72
N VAL A 217 -27.43 -25.69 23.67
CA VAL A 217 -28.31 -25.49 24.84
C VAL A 217 -29.63 -24.84 24.40
N ASN A 218 -30.59 -25.66 23.96
CA ASN A 218 -31.91 -25.23 23.50
C ASN A 218 -32.93 -26.37 23.58
N ALA A 219 -34.20 -26.00 23.43
CA ALA A 219 -35.33 -26.93 23.42
C ALA A 219 -35.17 -28.11 22.45
N ALA A 220 -34.74 -27.87 21.21
CA ALA A 220 -34.65 -28.90 20.17
C ALA A 220 -33.64 -30.01 20.56
N THR A 221 -32.49 -29.63 21.13
CA THR A 221 -31.48 -30.57 21.62
C THR A 221 -31.99 -31.38 22.80
N PHE A 222 -32.72 -30.77 23.73
CA PHE A 222 -33.29 -31.47 24.88
C PHE A 222 -34.32 -32.52 24.44
N ALA A 223 -35.15 -32.17 23.45
CA ALA A 223 -36.09 -33.10 22.83
C ALA A 223 -35.37 -34.28 22.15
N ALA A 224 -34.34 -33.98 21.35
CA ALA A 224 -33.59 -34.99 20.59
C ALA A 224 -32.84 -35.99 21.48
N ASN A 225 -32.42 -35.59 22.68
CA ASN A 225 -31.72 -36.46 23.62
C ASN A 225 -32.65 -37.22 24.57
N GLY A 226 -33.97 -37.05 24.47
CA GLY A 226 -34.94 -37.78 25.27
C GLY A 226 -34.88 -37.45 26.77
N TRP A 227 -34.43 -36.25 27.16
CA TRP A 227 -34.27 -35.81 28.55
C TRP A 227 -35.60 -35.42 29.24
N GLY A 228 -36.71 -36.10 28.92
CA GLY A 228 -38.02 -35.87 29.55
C GLY A 228 -38.67 -34.51 29.25
N THR A 229 -39.65 -34.12 30.06
CA THR A 229 -40.35 -32.82 29.94
C THR A 229 -39.44 -31.69 30.45
N TYR A 230 -39.02 -30.80 29.56
CA TYR A 230 -38.20 -29.64 29.88
C TYR A 230 -38.99 -28.33 29.71
N ASN A 231 -38.60 -27.28 30.42
CA ASN A 231 -39.18 -25.93 30.29
C ASN A 231 -38.08 -24.85 30.18
N ALA A 232 -38.47 -23.59 29.95
CA ALA A 232 -37.54 -22.47 29.80
C ALA A 232 -36.57 -22.29 30.99
N THR A 233 -37.00 -22.64 32.21
CA THR A 233 -36.17 -22.58 33.42
C THR A 233 -35.09 -23.67 33.43
N ASP A 234 -35.37 -24.84 32.84
CA ASP A 234 -34.38 -25.92 32.67
C ASP A 234 -33.27 -25.49 31.69
N ILE A 235 -33.66 -24.84 30.59
CA ILE A 235 -32.72 -24.29 29.61
C ILE A 235 -31.87 -23.18 30.25
N GLN A 236 -32.50 -22.23 30.95
CA GLN A 236 -31.77 -21.17 31.69
C GLN A 236 -30.81 -21.77 32.73
N GLY A 237 -31.26 -22.79 33.46
CA GLY A 237 -30.44 -23.48 34.46
C GLY A 237 -29.28 -24.23 33.82
N SER A 238 -29.50 -24.84 32.65
CA SER A 238 -28.46 -25.57 31.93
C SER A 238 -27.43 -24.62 31.34
N CYS A 239 -27.90 -23.50 30.80
CA CYS A 239 -27.10 -22.39 30.35
C CYS A 239 -26.24 -21.80 31.48
N LEU A 240 -26.79 -21.67 32.70
CA LEU A 240 -26.05 -21.23 33.89
C LEU A 240 -24.99 -22.24 34.37
N LYS A 241 -25.26 -23.54 34.19
CA LYS A 241 -24.42 -24.61 34.74
C LYS A 241 -23.38 -25.14 33.76
N GLY A 242 -23.54 -24.90 32.46
CA GLY A 242 -22.69 -25.46 31.40
C GLY A 242 -22.92 -26.97 31.17
N TYR A 243 -23.99 -27.53 31.72
CA TYR A 243 -24.40 -28.92 31.54
C TYR A 243 -25.92 -29.04 31.71
N PRO A 244 -26.57 -30.06 31.13
CA PRO A 244 -28.02 -30.18 31.18
C PRO A 244 -28.52 -30.45 32.61
N VAL A 245 -29.46 -29.64 33.07
CA VAL A 245 -30.10 -29.74 34.39
C VAL A 245 -31.62 -29.62 34.32
N HIS A 246 -32.31 -30.32 35.21
CA HIS A 246 -33.69 -30.06 35.58
C HIS A 246 -33.73 -29.13 36.79
N VAL A 247 -34.56 -28.08 36.73
CA VAL A 247 -34.69 -27.06 37.77
C VAL A 247 -36.03 -27.20 38.45
N THR A 248 -35.99 -27.46 39.75
CA THR A 248 -37.18 -27.43 40.62
C THR A 248 -37.09 -26.24 41.57
N THR A 249 -38.24 -25.66 41.90
CA THR A 249 -38.34 -24.53 42.84
C THR A 249 -38.84 -25.02 44.19
N SER A 250 -38.07 -24.79 45.25
CA SER A 250 -38.46 -25.03 46.63
C SER A 250 -38.47 -23.70 47.39
N GLY A 251 -39.64 -23.07 47.48
CA GLY A 251 -39.74 -21.67 47.95
C GLY A 251 -39.05 -20.71 46.98
N ASN A 252 -38.19 -19.82 47.49
CA ASN A 252 -37.38 -18.91 46.66
C ASN A 252 -36.08 -19.54 46.13
N ASN A 253 -35.77 -20.79 46.50
CA ASN A 253 -34.52 -21.44 46.10
C ASN A 253 -34.73 -22.34 44.87
N LYS A 254 -33.87 -22.17 43.86
CA LYS A 254 -33.76 -23.07 42.70
C LYS A 254 -32.83 -24.23 43.04
N VAL A 255 -33.32 -25.47 42.86
CA VAL A 255 -32.53 -26.70 42.97
C VAL A 255 -32.22 -27.20 41.56
N TYR A 256 -30.93 -27.38 41.27
CA TYR A 256 -30.44 -27.81 39.96
C TYR A 256 -30.03 -29.28 40.02
N THR A 257 -30.73 -30.15 39.30
CA THR A 257 -30.45 -31.58 39.24
C THR A 257 -29.91 -31.94 37.86
N ALA A 258 -28.67 -32.42 37.78
CA ALA A 258 -28.08 -32.82 36.49
C ALA A 258 -28.85 -33.96 35.84
N TYR A 259 -29.15 -33.82 34.55
CA TYR A 259 -29.63 -34.95 33.76
C TYR A 259 -28.55 -36.04 33.71
N LYS A 260 -28.98 -37.29 33.71
CA LYS A 260 -28.11 -38.46 33.61
C LYS A 260 -28.48 -39.26 32.37
N ASP A 261 -27.48 -39.71 31.63
CA ASP A 261 -27.68 -40.68 30.55
C ASP A 261 -28.01 -42.08 31.12
N SER A 262 -28.25 -43.04 30.22
CA SER A 262 -28.54 -44.43 30.56
C SER A 262 -27.43 -45.15 31.35
N SER A 263 -26.23 -44.55 31.46
CA SER A 263 -25.10 -45.03 32.24
C SER A 263 -24.91 -44.32 33.58
N GLY A 264 -25.78 -43.36 33.92
CA GLY A 264 -25.69 -42.58 35.16
C GLY A 264 -24.67 -41.43 35.09
N LYS A 265 -24.13 -41.12 33.91
CA LYS A 265 -23.17 -40.02 33.71
C LYS A 265 -23.91 -38.74 33.29
N THR A 266 -23.40 -37.58 33.70
CA THR A 266 -23.94 -36.30 33.20
C THR A 266 -23.54 -36.14 31.74
N PRO A 267 -24.49 -36.01 30.80
CA PRO A 267 -24.18 -35.79 29.40
C PRO A 267 -23.41 -34.48 29.21
N THR A 268 -22.48 -34.46 28.28
CA THR A 268 -21.81 -33.22 27.84
C THR A 268 -22.70 -32.53 26.81
N ILE A 269 -22.93 -31.23 26.96
CA ILE A 269 -23.57 -30.37 25.96
C ILE A 269 -22.60 -29.26 25.58
N LEU A 270 -22.54 -28.91 24.30
CA LEU A 270 -21.76 -27.76 23.85
C LEU A 270 -22.49 -26.48 24.28
N ASP A 271 -21.81 -25.66 25.08
CA ASP A 271 -22.29 -24.39 25.62
C ASP A 271 -21.43 -23.22 25.14
N TYR A 272 -21.45 -23.00 23.81
CA TYR A 272 -20.90 -21.81 23.16
C TYR A 272 -19.53 -21.38 23.71
N PRO A 273 -18.54 -22.29 23.72
CA PRO A 273 -17.29 -22.10 24.43
C PRO A 273 -16.55 -20.88 23.88
N TYR A 274 -15.98 -20.10 24.78
CA TYR A 274 -15.17 -18.95 24.39
C TYR A 274 -13.92 -19.42 23.63
N ILE A 275 -13.70 -18.87 22.44
CA ILE A 275 -12.50 -19.13 21.63
C ILE A 275 -11.50 -18.00 21.84
N LYS A 276 -11.91 -16.76 21.52
CA LYS A 276 -11.05 -15.58 21.60
C LYS A 276 -11.88 -14.31 21.66
N GLY A 277 -11.39 -13.31 22.38
CA GLY A 277 -11.95 -11.98 22.47
C GLY A 277 -10.83 -10.95 22.42
N THR A 278 -11.12 -9.81 21.78
CA THR A 278 -10.23 -8.63 21.73
C THR A 278 -11.03 -7.40 22.08
N GLN A 279 -10.62 -6.70 23.14
CA GLN A 279 -11.18 -5.39 23.49
C GLN A 279 -10.51 -4.31 22.65
N LEU A 280 -11.30 -3.48 22.00
CA LEU A 280 -10.83 -2.37 21.19
C LEU A 280 -10.76 -1.08 22.02
N SER A 281 -9.90 -0.15 21.60
CA SER A 281 -9.79 1.17 22.21
C SER A 281 -11.04 2.00 21.94
N SER A 282 -11.75 2.42 22.99
CA SER A 282 -12.96 3.24 22.86
C SER A 282 -12.69 4.66 22.38
N SER A 283 -11.45 5.15 22.44
CA SER A 283 -11.08 6.50 22.00
C SER A 283 -10.67 6.56 20.52
N THR A 284 -10.09 5.47 20.00
CA THR A 284 -9.55 5.44 18.62
C THR A 284 -10.36 4.54 17.69
N THR A 285 -10.96 3.47 18.21
CA THR A 285 -11.72 2.46 17.47
C THR A 285 -13.02 2.06 18.20
N PRO A 286 -13.93 3.02 18.49
CA PRO A 286 -15.25 2.69 19.02
C PRO A 286 -16.09 1.91 18.00
N LEU A 287 -16.63 0.75 18.40
CA LEU A 287 -17.60 -0.01 17.61
C LEU A 287 -18.92 0.75 17.48
N ALA A 288 -19.36 1.43 18.54
CA ALA A 288 -20.58 2.23 18.58
C ALA A 288 -20.29 3.74 18.60
N GLN A 289 -20.94 4.48 17.71
CA GLN A 289 -20.82 5.94 17.63
C GLN A 289 -22.12 6.64 18.04
N SER A 290 -22.32 6.74 19.36
CA SER A 290 -23.59 7.14 19.96
C SER A 290 -24.05 8.56 19.60
N THR A 291 -23.14 9.46 19.23
CA THR A 291 -23.47 10.86 18.84
C THR A 291 -23.76 11.04 17.34
N VAL A 292 -23.43 10.06 16.50
CA VAL A 292 -23.62 10.12 15.05
C VAL A 292 -25.05 9.73 14.72
N THR A 293 -25.78 10.54 13.94
CA THR A 293 -27.21 10.32 13.66
C THR A 293 -27.52 9.70 12.30
N ARG A 294 -26.51 9.55 11.42
CA ARG A 294 -26.65 9.03 10.06
C ARG A 294 -25.50 8.09 9.70
N ARG A 295 -25.74 7.07 8.88
CA ARG A 295 -24.75 6.04 8.50
C ARG A 295 -23.52 6.63 7.80
N THR A 296 -23.70 7.63 6.95
CA THR A 296 -22.58 8.30 6.25
C THR A 296 -21.65 9.11 7.14
N GLY A 297 -22.06 9.41 8.39
CA GLY A 297 -21.19 9.99 9.41
C GLY A 297 -20.59 8.96 10.36
N ALA A 298 -20.96 7.68 10.22
CA ALA A 298 -20.47 6.60 11.03
C ALA A 298 -19.24 5.96 10.37
N ASN A 299 -18.34 5.44 11.18
CA ASN A 299 -17.14 4.71 10.84
C ASN A 299 -17.53 3.23 10.67
N PRO A 300 -17.54 2.68 9.44
CA PRO A 300 -17.82 1.27 9.22
C PRO A 300 -16.72 0.40 9.82
N VAL A 301 -17.11 -0.79 10.28
CA VAL A 301 -16.17 -1.86 10.63
C VAL A 301 -16.39 -3.04 9.71
N THR A 302 -15.37 -3.41 8.95
CA THR A 302 -15.42 -4.57 8.05
C THR A 302 -14.74 -5.75 8.71
N TYR A 303 -15.37 -6.93 8.66
CA TYR A 303 -14.86 -8.16 9.25
C TYR A 303 -14.57 -9.16 8.14
N LYS A 304 -13.47 -9.91 8.30
CA LYS A 304 -13.11 -11.02 7.42
C LYS A 304 -12.85 -12.25 8.28
N LEU A 305 -13.56 -13.33 8.01
CA LEU A 305 -13.43 -14.61 8.68
C LEU A 305 -13.04 -15.68 7.65
N LYS A 306 -12.07 -16.52 7.97
CA LYS A 306 -11.65 -17.65 7.13
C LYS A 306 -11.59 -18.93 7.95
N ILE A 307 -12.20 -19.99 7.46
CA ILE A 307 -12.07 -21.36 7.97
C ILE A 307 -11.56 -22.23 6.84
N THR A 308 -10.37 -22.79 6.98
CA THR A 308 -9.80 -23.72 6.00
C THR A 308 -10.55 -25.06 6.00
N PRO A 309 -10.41 -25.90 4.96
CA PRO A 309 -10.92 -27.28 4.98
C PRO A 309 -10.44 -28.09 6.19
N GLY A 310 -9.26 -27.77 6.72
CA GLY A 310 -8.69 -28.38 7.93
C GLY A 310 -9.16 -27.75 9.24
N GLY A 311 -10.22 -26.93 9.23
CA GLY A 311 -10.79 -26.33 10.43
C GLY A 311 -9.86 -25.34 11.14
N LYS A 312 -9.02 -24.62 10.39
CA LYS A 312 -8.21 -23.51 10.92
C LYS A 312 -8.94 -22.20 10.72
N LEU A 313 -9.31 -21.55 11.82
CA LEU A 313 -9.99 -20.27 11.89
C LEU A 313 -8.97 -19.11 11.90
N SER A 314 -9.21 -18.11 11.06
CA SER A 314 -8.57 -16.80 11.13
C SER A 314 -9.63 -15.70 11.03
N LEU A 315 -9.38 -14.58 11.72
CA LEU A 315 -10.30 -13.45 11.81
C LEU A 315 -9.53 -12.14 11.75
N TRP A 316 -10.06 -11.20 10.98
CA TRP A 316 -9.57 -9.83 10.87
C TRP A 316 -10.71 -8.82 10.93
N TYR A 317 -10.36 -7.58 11.26
CA TYR A 317 -11.23 -6.42 11.05
C TYR A 317 -10.49 -5.26 10.41
N THR A 318 -11.24 -4.36 9.80
CA THR A 318 -10.78 -3.07 9.27
C THR A 318 -11.70 -1.99 9.81
N TYR A 319 -11.13 -0.97 10.44
CA TYR A 319 -11.88 0.16 10.99
C TYR A 319 -11.82 1.36 10.03
N ASN A 320 -12.99 1.85 9.59
CA ASN A 320 -13.15 3.02 8.73
C ASN A 320 -12.30 3.00 7.44
N GLY A 321 -12.13 1.82 6.84
CA GLY A 321 -11.30 1.64 5.64
C GLY A 321 -9.78 1.77 5.88
N GLY A 322 -9.33 1.73 7.14
CA GLY A 322 -7.92 1.66 7.50
C GLY A 322 -7.28 0.30 7.21
N ALA A 323 -6.07 0.10 7.72
CA ALA A 323 -5.36 -1.17 7.62
C ALA A 323 -6.13 -2.34 8.26
N GLN A 324 -5.92 -3.55 7.72
CA GLN A 324 -6.54 -4.77 8.27
C GLN A 324 -5.76 -5.23 9.52
N THR A 325 -6.49 -5.44 10.62
CA THR A 325 -5.96 -5.93 11.90
C THR A 325 -6.36 -7.39 12.09
N GLN A 326 -5.38 -8.28 12.30
CA GLN A 326 -5.63 -9.70 12.57
C GLN A 326 -5.90 -9.95 14.06
N ILE A 327 -7.00 -10.63 14.37
CA ILE A 327 -7.39 -11.00 15.75
C ILE A 327 -7.14 -12.49 16.03
N ILE A 328 -7.36 -13.35 15.03
CA ILE A 328 -7.16 -14.80 15.14
C ILE A 328 -6.32 -15.27 13.96
N THR A 329 -5.34 -16.12 14.22
CA THR A 329 -4.46 -16.72 13.22
C THR A 329 -4.45 -18.24 13.36
N ASN A 330 -4.98 -18.95 12.37
CA ASN A 330 -4.93 -20.42 12.23
C ASN A 330 -5.34 -21.20 13.50
N GLN A 331 -6.31 -20.67 14.26
CA GLN A 331 -6.83 -21.33 15.46
C GLN A 331 -7.53 -22.63 15.07
N ASP A 332 -7.16 -23.75 15.70
CA ASP A 332 -7.87 -25.01 15.51
C ASP A 332 -9.24 -24.94 16.20
N ILE A 333 -10.30 -25.25 15.45
CA ILE A 333 -11.69 -25.30 15.95
C ILE A 333 -12.33 -26.69 15.80
N LEU A 334 -11.59 -27.71 15.39
CA LEU A 334 -12.11 -29.07 15.21
C LEU A 334 -12.27 -29.84 16.53
N ASP A 335 -11.77 -29.30 17.63
CA ASP A 335 -11.96 -29.87 18.96
C ASP A 335 -13.46 -29.95 19.29
N SER A 336 -13.91 -31.14 19.68
CA SER A 336 -15.30 -31.42 20.10
C SER A 336 -15.77 -30.62 21.32
N THR A 337 -14.84 -30.07 22.10
CA THR A 337 -15.11 -29.15 23.22
C THR A 337 -15.22 -27.69 22.79
N VAL A 338 -14.88 -27.39 21.52
CA VAL A 338 -15.02 -26.06 20.89
C VAL A 338 -16.20 -26.05 19.92
N SER A 339 -16.07 -26.74 18.79
CA SER A 339 -17.12 -26.82 17.75
C SER A 339 -17.25 -28.23 17.14
N GLY A 340 -16.19 -29.04 17.20
CA GLY A 340 -16.14 -30.36 16.59
C GLY A 340 -15.89 -30.32 15.07
N PRO A 341 -16.02 -31.46 14.38
CA PRO A 341 -15.81 -31.57 12.94
C PRO A 341 -16.67 -30.57 12.14
N LEU A 342 -16.15 -30.09 11.01
CA LEU A 342 -16.92 -29.22 10.11
C LEU A 342 -18.19 -29.96 9.63
N PRO A 343 -19.38 -29.33 9.70
CA PRO A 343 -20.58 -29.90 9.09
C PRO A 343 -20.41 -29.94 7.56
N PRO A 344 -21.14 -30.81 6.82
CA PRO A 344 -21.02 -30.92 5.36
C PRO A 344 -21.33 -29.62 4.61
N SER A 345 -22.15 -28.76 5.21
CA SER A 345 -22.46 -27.44 4.70
C SER A 345 -22.79 -26.49 5.85
N PHE A 346 -22.63 -25.19 5.64
CA PHE A 346 -23.04 -24.12 6.54
C PHE A 346 -24.31 -23.42 6.07
N ARG A 347 -25.02 -22.80 7.01
CA ARG A 347 -25.88 -21.63 6.78
C ARG A 347 -25.27 -20.42 7.49
N PHE A 348 -25.67 -19.24 7.05
CA PHE A 348 -25.22 -17.96 7.59
C PHE A 348 -26.37 -17.26 8.27
N GLY A 349 -26.09 -16.55 9.36
CA GLY A 349 -27.05 -15.59 9.87
C GLY A 349 -26.40 -14.44 10.61
N PHE A 350 -27.22 -13.43 10.84
CA PHE A 350 -26.88 -12.24 11.59
C PHE A 350 -27.98 -11.94 12.58
N SER A 351 -27.61 -11.39 13.73
CA SER A 351 -28.56 -10.82 14.70
C SER A 351 -28.02 -9.50 15.23
N GLY A 352 -28.89 -8.55 15.51
CA GLY A 352 -28.57 -7.34 16.25
C GLY A 352 -29.55 -7.14 17.40
N GLY A 353 -29.04 -6.66 18.53
CA GLY A 353 -29.81 -6.53 19.76
C GLY A 353 -29.58 -5.21 20.47
N THR A 354 -30.65 -4.68 21.08
CA THR A 354 -30.55 -3.64 22.09
C THR A 354 -31.10 -4.12 23.43
N GLY A 355 -30.56 -3.57 24.51
CA GLY A 355 -30.96 -3.86 25.89
C GLY A 355 -31.62 -2.62 26.51
N GLY A 356 -31.19 -2.27 27.72
CA GLY A 356 -31.59 -1.01 28.36
C GLY A 356 -31.10 0.25 27.64
N SER A 357 -30.04 0.10 26.85
CA SER A 357 -29.46 1.14 25.99
C SER A 357 -29.98 1.01 24.54
N THR A 358 -29.64 1.96 23.67
CA THR A 358 -30.13 2.03 22.28
C THR A 358 -28.98 2.19 21.29
N ASN A 359 -29.11 1.62 20.09
CA ASN A 359 -28.28 1.89 18.90
C ASN A 359 -29.05 1.52 17.63
N VAL A 360 -28.73 2.21 16.53
CA VAL A 360 -29.02 1.73 15.18
C VAL A 360 -27.91 0.77 14.76
N HIS A 361 -28.26 -0.49 14.52
CA HIS A 361 -27.36 -1.51 13.99
C HIS A 361 -27.70 -1.78 12.52
N GLU A 362 -26.76 -1.48 11.63
CA GLU A 362 -26.90 -1.68 10.19
C GLU A 362 -25.75 -2.53 9.63
N LEU A 363 -26.06 -3.27 8.57
CA LEU A 363 -25.12 -4.09 7.83
C LEU A 363 -25.22 -3.78 6.34
N THR A 364 -24.07 -3.60 5.71
CA THR A 364 -23.94 -3.58 4.26
C THR A 364 -22.87 -4.57 3.89
N CYS A 365 -22.91 -5.01 2.65
CA CYS A 365 -21.98 -5.98 2.13
C CYS A 365 -21.90 -7.27 2.97
N PHE A 366 -22.42 -8.36 2.46
CA PHE A 366 -22.11 -9.72 2.87
C PHE A 366 -21.57 -10.50 1.67
N LEU A 367 -20.43 -11.15 1.83
CA LEU A 367 -19.83 -12.04 0.84
C LEU A 367 -19.39 -13.34 1.51
N ALA A 368 -19.77 -14.48 0.93
CA ALA A 368 -19.26 -15.81 1.29
C ALA A 368 -18.73 -16.54 0.05
N THR A 369 -17.51 -17.07 0.14
CA THR A 369 -16.80 -17.77 -0.94
C THR A 369 -16.02 -18.96 -0.39
N PRO A 370 -15.62 -19.94 -1.23
CA PRO A 370 -14.78 -21.05 -0.78
C PRO A 370 -13.45 -20.52 -0.23
N ALA A 371 -12.91 -21.10 0.85
CA ALA A 371 -11.64 -20.62 1.45
C ALA A 371 -10.41 -20.85 0.54
N THR A 372 -10.52 -21.76 -0.44
CA THR A 372 -9.51 -22.00 -1.49
C THR A 372 -9.62 -21.02 -2.64
N GLN A 373 -10.81 -20.48 -2.89
CA GLN A 373 -11.04 -19.40 -3.83
C GLN A 373 -10.86 -18.08 -3.11
N GLU A 374 -9.68 -17.93 -2.50
CA GLU A 374 -9.15 -16.70 -1.92
C GLU A 374 -9.79 -15.47 -2.60
N PHE A 375 -10.91 -15.01 -2.03
CA PHE A 375 -11.50 -13.72 -2.33
C PHE A 375 -11.07 -12.73 -1.26
N THR A 376 -9.83 -12.88 -0.86
CA THR A 376 -9.00 -11.71 -0.66
C THR A 376 -8.96 -10.94 -1.98
N GLY A 377 -8.69 -9.64 -1.92
CA GLY A 377 -7.88 -9.11 -3.00
C GLY A 377 -6.50 -9.80 -3.08
N ALA A 378 -6.27 -11.12 -2.84
CA ALA A 378 -4.95 -11.76 -2.71
C ALA A 378 -4.41 -12.48 -3.92
N SER A 379 -5.11 -12.50 -5.06
CA SER A 379 -4.38 -12.41 -6.33
C SER A 379 -3.81 -11.00 -6.56
N VAL A 380 -3.92 -10.12 -5.55
CA VAL A 380 -3.53 -8.70 -5.52
C VAL A 380 -2.96 -8.26 -4.15
N ASN A 381 -2.80 -9.18 -3.19
CA ASN A 381 -2.36 -8.86 -1.82
C ASN A 381 -0.85 -8.78 -1.76
N ALA A 382 -0.15 -9.15 -2.82
CA ALA A 382 1.06 -8.43 -3.17
C ALA A 382 0.64 -7.25 -4.03
N ILE A 383 0.56 -6.05 -3.45
CA ILE A 383 0.77 -4.89 -4.32
C ILE A 383 2.25 -4.96 -4.66
N LYS A 384 2.56 -5.43 -5.87
CA LYS A 384 3.94 -5.31 -6.34
C LYS A 384 4.24 -3.83 -6.40
N GLY A 385 5.19 -3.44 -5.58
CA GLY A 385 5.73 -2.11 -5.51
C GLY A 385 6.56 -1.83 -6.76
N THR A 386 7.59 -1.06 -6.55
CA THR A 386 8.47 -0.53 -7.58
C THR A 386 9.52 -1.56 -7.99
N GLN A 387 10.06 -1.38 -9.20
CA GLN A 387 10.92 -2.36 -9.86
C GLN A 387 12.21 -1.70 -10.32
N VAL A 388 13.31 -2.47 -10.31
CA VAL A 388 14.54 -2.12 -11.02
C VAL A 388 14.95 -3.30 -11.89
N GLN A 389 15.20 -3.03 -13.17
CA GLN A 389 15.79 -3.99 -14.09
C GLN A 389 17.29 -3.73 -14.19
N GLU A 390 18.10 -4.76 -13.98
CA GLU A 390 19.53 -4.72 -14.30
C GLU A 390 19.94 -6.03 -14.98
N GLY A 391 20.64 -5.93 -16.11
CA GLY A 391 20.96 -7.09 -16.95
C GLY A 391 19.71 -7.87 -17.36
N ALA A 392 19.65 -9.15 -16.98
CA ALA A 392 18.56 -10.07 -17.33
C ALA A 392 17.59 -10.34 -16.17
N GLN A 393 17.58 -9.52 -15.11
CA GLN A 393 16.67 -9.69 -13.96
C GLN A 393 15.95 -8.39 -13.61
N VAL A 394 14.74 -8.56 -13.08
CA VAL A 394 13.93 -7.50 -12.47
C VAL A 394 13.76 -7.82 -10.99
N TYR A 395 14.04 -6.83 -10.16
CA TYR A 395 13.86 -6.90 -8.72
C TYR A 395 12.53 -6.25 -8.34
N GLN A 396 11.68 -6.95 -7.61
CA GLN A 396 10.35 -6.46 -7.22
C GLN A 396 10.18 -6.51 -5.70
N THR A 397 9.71 -5.42 -5.11
CA THR A 397 9.26 -5.36 -3.72
C THR A 397 7.76 -5.59 -3.64
N GLN A 398 7.28 -6.19 -2.55
CA GLN A 398 5.85 -6.45 -2.33
C GLN A 398 5.51 -6.30 -0.84
N TYR A 399 4.26 -5.96 -0.55
CA TYR A 399 3.72 -6.05 0.80
C TYR A 399 2.43 -6.86 0.84
N HIS A 400 2.17 -7.48 1.99
CA HIS A 400 1.00 -8.31 2.27
C HIS A 400 0.15 -7.72 3.41
N PRO A 401 -1.00 -7.07 3.12
CA PRO A 401 -1.76 -6.30 4.11
C PRO A 401 -2.53 -7.15 5.13
N ASP A 402 -2.65 -8.47 4.93
CA ASP A 402 -3.34 -9.36 5.88
C ASP A 402 -2.57 -9.49 7.22
N ASN A 403 -1.26 -9.27 7.18
CA ASN A 403 -0.34 -9.55 8.28
C ASN A 403 1.00 -8.80 8.16
N TRP A 404 1.12 -7.79 7.30
CA TRP A 404 2.23 -6.82 7.26
C TRP A 404 3.61 -7.46 7.19
N TRP A 405 3.82 -8.28 6.17
CA TRP A 405 5.14 -8.79 5.77
C TRP A 405 5.40 -8.47 4.31
N GLY A 406 6.66 -8.55 3.89
CA GLY A 406 7.08 -8.18 2.55
C GLY A 406 7.94 -9.23 1.87
N GLU A 407 8.15 -9.00 0.58
CA GLU A 407 8.97 -9.84 -0.29
C GLU A 407 9.89 -8.96 -1.12
N VAL A 408 11.07 -9.50 -1.43
CA VAL A 408 11.99 -8.92 -2.42
C VAL A 408 12.40 -10.05 -3.33
N THR A 409 11.91 -10.02 -4.56
CA THR A 409 12.07 -11.11 -5.51
C THR A 409 12.98 -10.68 -6.65
N ALA A 410 13.80 -11.62 -7.16
CA ALA A 410 14.52 -11.44 -8.41
C ALA A 410 13.92 -12.35 -9.48
N ASN A 411 13.27 -11.77 -10.49
CA ASN A 411 12.65 -12.50 -11.58
C ASN A 411 13.48 -12.32 -12.85
N SER A 412 13.83 -13.41 -13.53
CA SER A 412 14.52 -13.33 -14.81
C SER A 412 13.63 -12.75 -15.90
N VAL A 413 14.20 -11.92 -16.76
CA VAL A 413 13.61 -11.53 -18.04
C VAL A 413 13.76 -12.72 -19.00
N VAL A 414 12.64 -13.19 -19.52
CA VAL A 414 12.55 -14.32 -20.45
C VAL A 414 11.87 -13.88 -21.75
N LEU A 415 12.04 -14.65 -22.82
CA LEU A 415 11.30 -14.45 -24.07
C LEU A 415 10.17 -15.48 -24.15
N VAL A 416 8.93 -15.01 -24.20
CA VAL A 416 7.74 -15.84 -24.43
C VAL A 416 7.19 -15.46 -25.80
N ASN A 417 7.23 -16.40 -26.76
CA ASN A 417 6.80 -16.16 -28.15
C ASN A 417 7.47 -14.94 -28.82
N GLY A 418 8.75 -14.68 -28.51
CA GLY A 418 9.50 -13.54 -29.06
C GLY A 418 9.24 -12.21 -28.35
N VAL A 419 8.47 -12.20 -27.27
CA VAL A 419 8.15 -11.01 -26.47
C VAL A 419 8.87 -11.08 -25.12
N PRO A 420 9.55 -10.00 -24.68
CA PRO A 420 10.07 -9.91 -23.32
C PRO A 420 8.97 -10.07 -22.26
N ALA A 421 9.17 -10.97 -21.32
CA ALA A 421 8.29 -11.23 -20.18
C ALA A 421 9.12 -11.45 -18.91
N LEU A 422 8.47 -11.39 -17.74
CA LEU A 422 9.09 -11.82 -16.48
C LEU A 422 8.79 -13.29 -16.21
N SER A 423 9.79 -14.02 -15.75
CA SER A 423 9.63 -15.36 -15.20
C SER A 423 8.66 -15.31 -14.03
N THR A 424 7.70 -16.25 -14.00
CA THR A 424 6.76 -16.39 -12.88
C THR A 424 7.44 -16.95 -11.63
N ALA A 425 8.46 -17.79 -11.80
CA ALA A 425 9.32 -18.24 -10.72
C ALA A 425 10.44 -17.22 -10.48
N ALA A 426 10.55 -16.72 -9.26
CA ALA A 426 11.69 -15.93 -8.83
C ALA A 426 12.94 -16.82 -8.69
N VAL A 427 14.11 -16.27 -9.04
CA VAL A 427 15.42 -16.89 -8.82
C VAL A 427 15.73 -16.97 -7.32
N TRP A 428 15.33 -15.95 -6.57
CA TRP A 428 15.38 -15.92 -5.11
C TRP A 428 14.31 -14.97 -4.56
N ASP A 429 14.00 -15.14 -3.28
CA ASP A 429 13.16 -14.23 -2.49
C ASP A 429 13.84 -13.95 -1.13
N GLY A 430 14.09 -12.67 -0.85
CA GLY A 430 14.70 -12.19 0.39
C GLY A 430 13.88 -12.52 1.65
N SER A 431 12.55 -12.62 1.52
CA SER A 431 11.66 -13.06 2.61
C SER A 431 11.95 -14.50 3.01
N CYS A 432 12.13 -15.37 2.01
CA CYS A 432 12.45 -16.78 2.20
C CYS A 432 13.87 -16.98 2.77
N THR A 433 14.86 -16.18 2.37
CA THR A 433 16.24 -16.31 2.89
C THR A 433 16.32 -15.90 4.36
N LEU A 434 15.57 -14.87 4.76
CA LEU A 434 15.48 -14.40 6.15
C LEU A 434 14.65 -15.32 7.05
N THR A 435 13.62 -15.97 6.51
CA THR A 435 12.64 -16.75 7.29
C THR A 435 12.92 -18.25 7.28
N GLY A 436 13.36 -18.78 6.14
CA GLY A 436 13.43 -20.21 5.82
C GLY A 436 12.05 -20.84 5.59
N GLY A 437 12.05 -22.08 5.10
CA GLY A 437 10.84 -22.85 4.82
C GLY A 437 10.47 -22.90 3.33
N SER A 438 9.24 -23.31 3.04
CA SER A 438 8.73 -23.42 1.67
C SER A 438 8.57 -22.02 1.03
N CYS A 439 9.11 -21.83 -0.16
CA CYS A 439 9.18 -20.53 -0.83
C CYS A 439 8.30 -20.48 -2.08
N SER A 440 7.09 -19.93 -1.94
CA SER A 440 6.09 -19.92 -3.02
C SER A 440 6.46 -19.03 -4.21
N ALA A 441 7.11 -17.88 -3.96
CA ALA A 441 7.58 -16.97 -5.00
C ALA A 441 8.60 -17.61 -5.96
N MET A 442 9.30 -18.66 -5.50
CA MET A 442 10.28 -19.41 -6.29
C MET A 442 9.69 -20.66 -6.96
N SER A 443 8.38 -20.87 -6.87
CA SER A 443 7.73 -22.04 -7.48
C SER A 443 7.64 -21.91 -8.99
N ASP A 444 7.96 -22.99 -9.70
CA ASP A 444 7.78 -23.12 -11.15
C ASP A 444 6.41 -23.69 -11.55
N GLY A 445 5.50 -23.83 -10.58
CA GLY A 445 4.18 -24.45 -10.77
C GLY A 445 4.16 -25.98 -10.67
N THR A 446 5.33 -26.62 -10.58
CA THR A 446 5.46 -28.08 -10.36
C THR A 446 6.07 -28.42 -9.01
N THR A 447 7.04 -27.61 -8.57
CA THR A 447 7.72 -27.77 -7.29
C THR A 447 7.80 -26.44 -6.56
N THR A 448 7.75 -26.50 -5.23
CA THR A 448 7.98 -25.33 -4.37
C THR A 448 9.26 -25.57 -3.58
N PRO A 449 10.34 -24.80 -3.85
CA PRO A 449 11.61 -24.98 -3.15
C PRO A 449 11.48 -24.73 -1.65
N THR A 450 12.25 -25.46 -0.85
CA THR A 450 12.46 -25.13 0.57
C THR A 450 13.79 -24.39 0.72
N VAL A 451 13.76 -23.18 1.27
CA VAL A 451 14.93 -22.34 1.52
C VAL A 451 15.38 -22.48 2.98
N THR A 452 16.69 -22.58 3.21
CA THR A 452 17.25 -22.60 4.56
C THR A 452 17.37 -21.18 5.09
N LYS A 453 16.88 -20.95 6.31
CA LYS A 453 17.00 -19.67 7.01
C LYS A 453 18.47 -19.27 7.20
N GLN A 454 18.79 -18.01 6.93
CA GLN A 454 20.08 -17.41 7.28
C GLN A 454 20.30 -17.36 8.80
N THR A 455 21.43 -17.92 9.27
CA THR A 455 21.74 -18.03 10.72
C THR A 455 22.43 -16.81 11.31
N THR A 456 23.12 -16.01 10.49
CA THR A 456 23.90 -14.84 10.93
C THR A 456 23.58 -13.65 10.05
N ARG A 457 23.29 -12.50 10.65
CA ARG A 457 22.99 -11.24 9.94
C ARG A 457 23.90 -10.12 10.42
N THR A 458 24.33 -9.27 9.50
CA THR A 458 25.01 -8.01 9.81
C THR A 458 23.95 -6.93 9.93
N VAL A 459 23.60 -6.52 11.16
CA VAL A 459 22.61 -5.47 11.39
C VAL A 459 23.25 -4.33 12.18
N ILE A 460 23.27 -3.14 11.59
CA ILE A 460 23.92 -1.94 12.10
C ILE A 460 22.90 -0.80 12.27
N THR A 461 23.29 0.23 13.00
CA THR A 461 22.46 1.43 13.26
C THR A 461 23.36 2.65 13.46
N SER A 462 22.78 3.84 13.62
CA SER A 462 23.49 4.99 14.18
C SER A 462 23.39 5.00 15.71
N ASN A 463 24.40 5.54 16.41
CA ASN A 463 24.34 5.81 17.85
C ASN A 463 23.50 7.05 18.22
N GLY A 464 22.82 7.67 17.25
CA GLY A 464 22.04 8.90 17.41
C GLY A 464 22.80 10.20 17.14
N SER A 465 24.13 10.15 16.95
CA SER A 465 24.95 11.29 16.51
C SER A 465 25.40 11.19 15.05
N GLY A 466 24.82 10.26 14.28
CA GLY A 466 25.21 9.97 12.89
C GLY A 466 26.38 8.99 12.74
N VAL A 467 26.97 8.50 13.84
CA VAL A 467 28.07 7.52 13.81
C VAL A 467 27.52 6.10 13.88
N GLY A 468 28.05 5.19 13.05
CA GLY A 468 27.61 3.80 12.99
C GLY A 468 28.02 2.96 14.21
N THR A 469 27.13 2.07 14.64
CA THR A 469 27.33 1.06 15.68
C THR A 469 26.56 -0.22 15.35
N ALA A 470 26.88 -1.33 16.02
CA ALA A 470 26.12 -2.57 15.88
C ALA A 470 24.70 -2.42 16.44
N PHE A 471 23.67 -2.92 15.73
CA PHE A 471 22.30 -3.00 16.25
C PHE A 471 22.16 -4.22 17.17
N THR A 472 22.95 -4.28 18.23
CA THR A 472 22.89 -5.33 19.26
C THR A 472 22.62 -4.68 20.61
N TRP A 473 22.17 -5.46 21.60
CA TRP A 473 21.91 -4.93 22.95
C TRP A 473 23.09 -4.13 23.54
N ASN A 474 24.32 -4.57 23.28
CA ASN A 474 25.53 -3.90 23.76
C ASN A 474 26.03 -2.79 22.81
N GLY A 475 25.64 -2.82 21.54
CA GLY A 475 25.96 -1.75 20.58
C GLY A 475 25.04 -0.53 20.67
N LEU A 476 23.84 -0.70 21.23
CA LEU A 476 22.87 0.37 21.46
C LEU A 476 23.24 1.25 22.66
N THR A 477 22.98 2.56 22.52
CA THR A 477 23.11 3.53 23.62
C THR A 477 22.07 3.30 24.72
N SER A 478 22.28 3.88 25.91
CA SER A 478 21.28 3.87 26.98
C SER A 478 19.95 4.46 26.53
N THR A 479 19.98 5.60 25.83
CA THR A 479 18.78 6.27 25.29
C THR A 479 18.00 5.36 24.34
N GLN A 480 18.68 4.68 23.42
CA GLN A 480 18.02 3.77 22.47
C GLN A 480 17.42 2.54 23.18
N ARG A 481 18.11 1.97 24.17
CA ARG A 481 17.58 0.86 24.97
C ARG A 481 16.35 1.27 25.77
N THR A 482 16.34 2.48 26.33
CA THR A 482 15.17 3.04 27.01
C THR A 482 14.02 3.25 26.03
N ALA A 483 14.28 3.74 24.83
CA ALA A 483 13.25 3.96 23.80
C ALA A 483 12.57 2.66 23.34
N LEU A 484 13.29 1.53 23.36
CA LEU A 484 12.74 0.21 23.03
C LEU A 484 11.96 -0.46 24.17
N ALA A 485 12.08 0.02 25.41
CA ALA A 485 11.42 -0.59 26.56
C ALA A 485 9.95 -0.17 26.64
N ILE A 486 9.06 -1.09 27.03
CA ILE A 486 7.67 -0.75 27.41
C ILE A 486 7.63 -0.60 28.93
N THR A 487 6.86 0.37 29.42
CA THR A 487 6.74 0.66 30.86
C THR A 487 6.36 -0.59 31.66
N GLY A 488 7.18 -0.94 32.67
CA GLY A 488 6.95 -2.09 33.54
C GLY A 488 7.57 -3.41 33.07
N GLU A 489 8.22 -3.45 31.90
CA GLU A 489 8.91 -4.65 31.43
C GLU A 489 10.33 -4.82 32.02
N SER A 490 10.79 -6.07 32.08
CA SER A 490 12.16 -6.39 32.48
C SER A 490 13.16 -6.12 31.34
N THR A 491 14.41 -5.83 31.70
CA THR A 491 15.52 -5.67 30.74
C THR A 491 15.67 -6.86 29.80
N THR A 492 15.39 -8.08 30.29
CA THR A 492 15.46 -9.31 29.48
C THR A 492 14.44 -9.31 28.35
N VAL A 493 13.22 -8.82 28.58
CA VAL A 493 12.21 -8.69 27.52
C VAL A 493 12.67 -7.67 26.47
N THR A 494 13.22 -6.54 26.89
CA THR A 494 13.76 -5.54 25.94
C THR A 494 14.97 -6.08 25.15
N GLN A 495 15.83 -6.90 25.77
CA GLN A 495 16.94 -7.56 25.07
C GLN A 495 16.44 -8.62 24.07
N ASN A 496 15.42 -9.39 24.45
CA ASN A 496 14.74 -10.32 23.55
C ASN A 496 14.09 -9.58 22.37
N ARG A 497 13.53 -8.39 22.60
CA ARG A 497 12.96 -7.52 21.55
C ARG A 497 14.02 -7.10 20.52
N VAL A 498 15.22 -6.73 20.95
CA VAL A 498 16.33 -6.46 20.02
C VAL A 498 16.65 -7.70 19.18
N SER A 499 16.66 -8.89 19.80
CA SER A 499 16.89 -10.15 19.08
C SER A 499 15.77 -10.47 18.09
N PHE A 500 14.51 -10.20 18.46
CA PHE A 500 13.33 -10.36 17.59
C PHE A 500 13.40 -9.46 16.35
N LEU A 501 13.74 -8.18 16.55
CA LEU A 501 13.92 -7.21 15.46
C LEU A 501 15.04 -7.64 14.51
N ARG A 502 16.09 -8.30 15.03
CA ARG A 502 17.15 -8.91 14.21
C ARG A 502 16.75 -10.21 13.51
N GLY A 503 15.53 -10.71 13.73
CA GLY A 503 14.99 -11.92 13.09
C GLY A 503 15.00 -13.19 13.94
N ASP A 504 15.25 -13.09 15.25
CA ASP A 504 14.97 -14.21 16.16
C ASP A 504 13.45 -14.43 16.28
N ARG A 505 13.03 -15.68 16.20
CA ARG A 505 11.62 -16.10 16.28
C ARG A 505 11.32 -16.88 17.56
N SER A 506 12.29 -17.06 18.45
CA SER A 506 12.16 -17.87 19.67
C SER A 506 11.08 -17.40 20.64
N GLN A 507 10.69 -16.13 20.55
CA GLN A 507 9.67 -15.51 21.40
C GLN A 507 8.29 -15.42 20.73
N GLU A 508 8.12 -15.93 19.52
CA GLU A 508 6.82 -16.01 18.83
C GLU A 508 6.02 -17.24 19.32
N PRO A 509 4.67 -17.20 19.43
CA PRO A 509 3.78 -18.28 19.87
C PRO A 509 4.25 -19.71 19.52
N PRO A 510 4.25 -20.65 20.50
CA PRO A 510 3.41 -20.66 21.71
C PRO A 510 4.09 -20.34 23.08
N PRO A 511 5.06 -19.41 23.25
CA PRO A 511 5.71 -19.17 24.54
C PRO A 511 4.71 -18.88 25.66
N THR A 512 4.96 -19.49 26.80
CA THR A 512 4.06 -19.53 27.95
C THR A 512 4.06 -18.24 28.79
N SER A 513 4.90 -17.26 28.47
CA SER A 513 4.94 -15.95 29.14
C SER A 513 5.35 -14.84 28.17
N ASN A 514 4.46 -13.87 27.93
CA ASN A 514 4.66 -12.69 27.07
C ASN A 514 5.14 -13.00 25.63
N PRO A 515 4.37 -13.76 24.83
CA PRO A 515 4.74 -14.01 23.44
C PRO A 515 4.80 -12.68 22.67
N PHE A 516 5.84 -12.50 21.85
CA PHE A 516 5.86 -11.48 20.81
C PHE A 516 4.94 -11.87 19.66
N ARG A 517 4.67 -10.94 18.75
CA ARG A 517 3.86 -11.21 17.56
C ARG A 517 4.37 -12.40 16.75
N LEU A 518 3.45 -13.29 16.36
CA LEU A 518 3.72 -14.31 15.35
C LEU A 518 3.88 -13.65 13.98
N ARG A 519 5.01 -13.88 13.32
CA ARG A 519 5.26 -13.35 11.97
C ARG A 519 5.04 -14.43 10.91
N THR A 520 4.60 -14.02 9.73
CA THR A 520 4.66 -14.91 8.55
C THR A 520 6.06 -14.92 7.96
N SER A 521 6.67 -13.74 7.82
CA SER A 521 8.07 -13.57 7.44
C SER A 521 8.81 -12.67 8.43
N VAL A 522 10.12 -12.86 8.54
CA VAL A 522 11.02 -11.95 9.25
C VAL A 522 11.09 -10.59 8.54
N LEU A 523 10.99 -10.57 7.21
CA LEU A 523 10.98 -9.35 6.41
C LEU A 523 9.65 -8.61 6.57
N GLY A 524 9.71 -7.37 7.01
CA GLY A 524 8.58 -6.46 7.08
C GLY A 524 8.00 -6.12 5.72
N ASP A 525 6.82 -5.54 5.70
CA ASP A 525 6.20 -5.08 4.45
C ASP A 525 6.98 -3.94 3.79
N ILE A 526 6.88 -3.86 2.45
CA ILE A 526 7.51 -2.81 1.65
C ILE A 526 6.41 -2.14 0.81
N THR A 527 5.92 -1.00 1.30
CA THR A 527 4.74 -0.33 0.72
C THR A 527 5.13 0.65 -0.39
N ASP A 528 5.98 1.65 -0.09
CA ASP A 528 6.37 2.69 -1.05
C ASP A 528 7.85 2.64 -1.46
N SER A 529 8.69 1.85 -0.79
CA SER A 529 10.14 1.82 -1.06
C SER A 529 10.47 1.07 -2.35
N SER A 530 11.27 1.72 -3.20
CA SER A 530 11.81 1.12 -4.42
C SER A 530 13.16 0.48 -4.20
N PRO A 531 13.37 -0.75 -4.70
CA PRO A 531 14.70 -1.34 -4.66
C PRO A 531 15.64 -0.53 -5.55
N VAL A 532 16.92 -0.45 -5.16
CA VAL A 532 18.02 0.06 -5.99
C VAL A 532 19.11 -1.00 -6.08
N TRP A 533 19.79 -1.06 -7.23
CA TRP A 533 20.83 -2.04 -7.47
C TRP A 533 22.22 -1.40 -7.51
N VAL A 534 23.19 -2.05 -6.90
CA VAL A 534 24.62 -1.65 -6.93
C VAL A 534 25.46 -2.87 -7.30
N GLY A 535 26.07 -2.85 -8.49
CA GLY A 535 27.06 -3.81 -8.95
C GLY A 535 28.26 -3.09 -9.57
N ALA A 536 28.95 -3.63 -10.56
CA ALA A 536 30.14 -2.98 -11.14
C ALA A 536 29.86 -1.50 -11.55
N PRO A 537 30.73 -0.53 -11.16
CA PRO A 537 30.58 0.86 -11.59
C PRO A 537 30.59 0.98 -13.12
N ASN A 538 29.68 1.76 -13.68
CA ASN A 538 29.45 1.82 -15.13
C ASN A 538 29.25 3.25 -15.69
N LYS A 539 29.49 4.30 -14.88
CA LYS A 539 29.29 5.69 -15.35
C LYS A 539 30.28 6.06 -16.46
N ALA A 540 29.81 6.85 -17.41
CA ALA A 540 30.64 7.32 -18.53
C ALA A 540 31.46 8.58 -18.16
N TYR A 541 32.08 8.61 -16.96
CA TYR A 541 32.89 9.75 -16.55
C TYR A 541 34.20 9.81 -17.33
N GLY A 542 34.54 11.00 -17.84
CA GLY A 542 35.79 11.25 -18.54
C GLY A 542 37.02 10.97 -17.66
N SER A 543 38.14 10.61 -18.29
CA SER A 543 39.43 10.44 -17.59
C SER A 543 39.97 11.75 -17.00
N THR A 544 39.47 12.88 -17.50
CA THR A 544 39.75 14.23 -17.01
C THR A 544 38.41 14.91 -16.81
N TRP A 545 38.13 15.31 -15.58
CA TRP A 545 36.98 16.14 -15.24
C TRP A 545 37.29 17.60 -15.57
N VAL A 546 36.42 18.23 -16.35
CA VAL A 546 36.52 19.64 -16.69
C VAL A 546 35.17 20.25 -16.43
N ASP A 547 35.14 21.24 -15.54
CA ASP A 547 33.95 22.09 -15.35
C ASP A 547 33.87 23.07 -16.51
N ALA A 548 32.82 22.98 -17.32
CA ALA A 548 32.66 23.78 -18.53
C ALA A 548 32.45 25.27 -18.23
N LEU A 549 31.83 25.60 -17.09
CA LEU A 549 31.72 26.98 -16.60
C LEU A 549 33.02 27.47 -15.97
N PHE A 550 33.81 26.58 -15.34
CA PHE A 550 35.06 26.93 -14.66
C PHE A 550 36.28 26.14 -15.17
N PRO A 551 36.65 26.24 -16.46
CA PRO A 551 37.66 25.37 -17.08
C PRO A 551 39.09 25.58 -16.57
N ALA A 552 39.34 26.70 -15.87
CA ALA A 552 40.62 26.98 -15.22
C ALA A 552 40.77 26.24 -13.87
N GLN A 553 39.69 25.72 -13.30
CA GLN A 553 39.75 24.93 -12.06
C GLN A 553 40.17 23.51 -12.38
N THR A 554 41.19 23.01 -11.69
CA THR A 554 41.62 21.61 -11.82
C THR A 554 40.71 20.73 -10.96
N ALA A 555 40.02 19.79 -11.59
CA ALA A 555 39.23 18.80 -10.89
C ALA A 555 40.13 17.83 -10.10
N SER A 556 39.65 17.42 -8.92
CA SER A 556 40.38 16.49 -8.03
C SER A 556 40.21 15.03 -8.45
N GLU A 557 39.15 14.76 -9.19
CA GLU A 557 38.75 13.47 -9.70
C GLU A 557 39.80 12.93 -10.68
N THR A 558 40.35 11.77 -10.35
CA THR A 558 41.23 11.03 -11.25
C THR A 558 40.79 9.57 -11.31
N ASN A 559 41.16 8.86 -12.39
CA ASN A 559 41.16 7.41 -12.45
C ASN A 559 39.79 6.70 -12.29
N TYR A 560 38.68 7.27 -12.76
CA TYR A 560 37.39 6.54 -12.75
C TYR A 560 37.45 5.24 -13.56
N THR A 561 38.22 5.20 -14.65
CA THR A 561 38.52 3.97 -15.39
C THR A 561 39.24 2.92 -14.52
N ALA A 562 40.10 3.34 -13.58
CA ALA A 562 40.72 2.40 -12.65
C ALA A 562 39.72 1.93 -11.58
N TYR A 563 38.82 2.81 -11.12
CA TYR A 563 37.75 2.46 -10.19
C TYR A 563 36.79 1.41 -10.77
N THR A 564 36.31 1.63 -11.99
CA THR A 564 35.47 0.68 -12.75
C THR A 564 36.19 -0.65 -12.98
N THR A 565 37.48 -0.62 -13.35
CA THR A 565 38.29 -1.84 -13.53
C THR A 565 38.47 -2.61 -12.22
N THR A 566 38.80 -1.92 -11.13
CA THR A 566 39.03 -2.54 -9.80
C THR A 566 37.76 -3.17 -9.24
N ASN A 567 36.61 -2.56 -9.51
CA ASN A 567 35.31 -3.00 -9.02
C ASN A 567 34.48 -3.74 -10.07
N ALA A 568 35.09 -4.19 -11.18
CA ALA A 568 34.40 -4.89 -12.26
C ALA A 568 33.74 -6.20 -11.80
N THR A 569 34.29 -6.82 -10.75
CA THR A 569 33.78 -8.05 -10.14
C THR A 569 33.10 -7.82 -8.80
N ARG A 570 32.67 -6.58 -8.52
CA ARG A 570 31.95 -6.24 -7.29
C ARG A 570 30.70 -7.11 -7.16
N THR A 571 30.45 -7.63 -5.96
CA THR A 571 29.20 -8.31 -5.62
C THR A 571 28.02 -7.37 -5.87
N ASN A 572 27.04 -7.84 -6.63
CA ASN A 572 25.82 -7.10 -6.88
C ASN A 572 24.91 -7.18 -5.66
N VAL A 573 24.33 -6.04 -5.27
CA VAL A 573 23.45 -5.94 -4.11
C VAL A 573 22.22 -5.12 -4.45
N VAL A 574 21.05 -5.60 -4.03
CA VAL A 574 19.77 -4.90 -4.15
C VAL A 574 19.40 -4.34 -2.78
N TYR A 575 19.31 -3.02 -2.68
CA TYR A 575 18.95 -2.31 -1.45
C TYR A 575 17.50 -1.84 -1.48
N THR A 576 16.75 -2.05 -0.39
CA THR A 576 15.38 -1.53 -0.25
C THR A 576 15.03 -1.24 1.20
N GLY A 577 14.22 -0.21 1.43
CA GLY A 577 13.61 0.06 2.73
C GLY A 577 12.49 -0.95 3.03
N SER A 578 12.27 -1.23 4.31
CA SER A 578 11.22 -2.11 4.84
C SER A 578 10.63 -1.56 6.15
N ASN A 579 9.34 -1.82 6.37
CA ASN A 579 8.60 -1.44 7.57
C ASN A 579 8.81 -2.40 8.76
N ASP A 580 9.82 -3.26 8.70
CA ASP A 580 10.45 -3.83 9.91
C ASP A 580 11.48 -2.87 10.55
N GLY A 581 11.68 -1.69 9.94
CA GLY A 581 12.55 -0.64 10.45
C GLY A 581 13.92 -0.59 9.81
N MET A 582 14.17 -1.36 8.75
CA MET A 582 15.50 -1.48 8.15
C MET A 582 15.54 -1.10 6.67
N LEU A 583 16.67 -0.56 6.23
CA LEU A 583 17.14 -0.81 4.87
C LEU A 583 17.80 -2.20 4.84
N HIS A 584 17.42 -3.04 3.89
CA HIS A 584 18.06 -4.34 3.63
C HIS A 584 18.93 -4.28 2.37
N GLY A 585 20.00 -5.08 2.33
CA GLY A 585 20.85 -5.29 1.15
C GLY A 585 20.94 -6.77 0.80
N PHE A 586 20.26 -7.19 -0.27
CA PHE A 586 20.20 -8.59 -0.72
C PHE A 586 21.21 -8.86 -1.83
N ARG A 587 22.00 -9.92 -1.66
CA ARG A 587 23.01 -10.33 -2.65
C ARG A 587 22.37 -10.86 -3.93
N ALA A 588 22.83 -10.37 -5.07
CA ALA A 588 22.23 -10.59 -6.39
C ALA A 588 23.25 -11.05 -7.44
N GLY A 589 24.20 -11.91 -7.04
CA GLY A 589 25.25 -12.44 -7.91
C GLY A 589 26.44 -11.51 -8.08
N SER A 590 27.32 -11.84 -9.01
CA SER A 590 28.47 -11.02 -9.41
C SER A 590 28.91 -11.39 -10.82
N TYR A 591 29.80 -10.60 -11.43
CA TYR A 591 30.46 -10.97 -12.67
C TYR A 591 31.92 -11.33 -12.39
N ASN A 592 32.44 -12.36 -13.07
CA ASN A 592 33.87 -12.62 -13.04
C ASN A 592 34.63 -11.71 -14.02
N ALA A 593 35.97 -11.77 -13.99
CA ALA A 593 36.83 -10.93 -14.85
C ALA A 593 36.62 -11.15 -16.37
N SER A 594 35.97 -12.24 -16.78
CA SER A 594 35.60 -12.51 -18.18
C SER A 594 34.20 -12.01 -18.54
N GLY A 595 33.51 -11.32 -17.63
CA GLY A 595 32.13 -10.83 -17.83
C GLY A 595 31.07 -11.92 -17.75
N VAL A 596 31.39 -13.09 -17.18
CA VAL A 596 30.40 -14.16 -16.97
C VAL A 596 29.72 -13.97 -15.63
N PHE A 597 28.39 -13.97 -15.63
CA PHE A 597 27.58 -13.85 -14.42
C PHE A 597 27.67 -15.13 -13.58
N ASP A 598 28.08 -14.98 -12.32
CA ASP A 598 28.12 -16.05 -11.34
C ASP A 598 26.76 -16.16 -10.62
N THR A 599 26.03 -17.23 -10.93
CA THR A 599 24.73 -17.51 -10.31
C THR A 599 24.85 -18.10 -8.91
N SER A 600 26.04 -18.53 -8.47
CA SER A 600 26.22 -19.19 -7.16
C SER A 600 25.98 -18.23 -5.98
N THR A 601 26.16 -16.94 -6.20
CA THR A 601 25.89 -15.87 -5.22
C THR A 601 24.66 -15.05 -5.57
N ASN A 602 23.86 -15.49 -6.55
CA ASN A 602 22.57 -14.89 -6.88
C ASN A 602 21.47 -15.57 -6.07
N ASP A 603 21.50 -15.35 -4.75
CA ASP A 603 20.78 -16.18 -3.78
C ASP A 603 19.92 -15.38 -2.79
N GLY A 604 19.88 -14.04 -2.89
CA GLY A 604 19.01 -13.20 -2.07
C GLY A 604 19.38 -13.18 -0.59
N VAL A 605 20.63 -13.52 -0.23
CA VAL A 605 21.09 -13.46 1.16
C VAL A 605 21.19 -12.00 1.62
N ASP A 606 20.64 -11.68 2.80
CA ASP A 606 20.71 -10.34 3.40
C ASP A 606 22.09 -10.11 4.02
N ILE A 607 22.93 -9.31 3.36
CA ILE A 607 24.32 -9.06 3.76
C ILE A 607 24.49 -7.74 4.53
N LEU A 608 23.46 -6.90 4.59
CA LEU A 608 23.47 -5.63 5.33
C LEU A 608 22.05 -5.19 5.70
N GLY A 609 21.76 -5.15 6.99
CA GLY A 609 20.60 -4.43 7.55
C GLY A 609 21.04 -3.14 8.23
N TYR A 610 20.44 -2.00 7.87
CA TYR A 610 20.64 -0.74 8.59
C TYR A 610 19.33 -0.23 9.20
N VAL A 611 19.32 -0.08 10.52
CA VAL A 611 18.22 0.49 11.30
C VAL A 611 18.51 1.97 11.57
N PRO A 612 17.80 2.93 10.99
CA PRO A 612 17.94 4.34 11.35
C PRO A 612 17.66 4.56 12.85
N ALA A 613 18.47 5.35 13.54
CA ALA A 613 18.28 5.64 14.96
C ALA A 613 16.94 6.35 15.24
N SER A 614 16.49 7.16 14.28
CA SER A 614 15.22 7.90 14.29
C SER A 614 13.97 7.01 14.34
N VAL A 615 14.04 5.75 13.91
CA VAL A 615 12.89 4.82 13.97
C VAL A 615 12.88 3.96 15.24
N ILE A 616 14.00 3.83 15.95
CA ILE A 616 14.18 2.90 17.09
C ILE A 616 13.09 3.07 18.16
N GLY A 617 12.68 4.30 18.47
CA GLY A 617 11.68 4.57 19.50
C GLY A 617 10.29 4.01 19.20
N ASN A 618 10.01 3.65 17.94
CA ASN A 618 8.74 3.10 17.52
C ASN A 618 8.80 1.58 17.24
N LEU A 619 10.00 0.96 17.23
CA LEU A 619 10.17 -0.46 16.89
C LEU A 619 9.61 -1.42 17.96
N ASN A 620 9.30 -0.94 19.16
CA ASN A 620 8.61 -1.74 20.16
C ASN A 620 7.23 -2.21 19.69
N ALA A 621 6.57 -1.45 18.81
CA ALA A 621 5.30 -1.82 18.20
C ALA A 621 5.39 -3.17 17.47
N LEU A 622 6.49 -3.45 16.76
CA LEU A 622 6.67 -4.68 15.96
C LEU A 622 6.65 -5.97 16.79
N THR A 623 6.92 -5.88 18.10
CA THR A 623 6.80 -7.03 19.01
C THR A 623 5.40 -7.24 19.57
N ASN A 624 4.48 -6.30 19.40
CA ASN A 624 3.14 -6.37 19.97
C ASN A 624 2.31 -7.48 19.26
N PRO A 625 1.77 -8.48 19.98
CA PRO A 625 0.89 -9.50 19.40
C PRO A 625 -0.30 -8.97 18.62
N THR A 626 -0.76 -7.76 18.94
CA THR A 626 -1.81 -7.03 18.20
C THR A 626 -1.22 -5.89 17.38
N TYR A 627 0.01 -6.03 16.86
CA TYR A 627 0.64 -5.01 16.02
C TYR A 627 -0.29 -4.64 14.88
N ASP A 628 -0.56 -3.35 14.81
CA ASP A 628 -1.15 -2.68 13.68
C ASP A 628 -0.03 -2.01 12.87
N HIS A 629 -0.21 -1.92 11.57
CA HIS A 629 0.81 -1.44 10.64
C HIS A 629 1.37 -0.06 11.03
N ALA A 630 2.68 0.09 10.95
CA ALA A 630 3.35 1.36 11.11
C ALA A 630 4.46 1.45 10.08
N TYR A 631 4.58 2.62 9.46
CA TYR A 631 5.67 2.88 8.54
C TYR A 631 6.97 3.18 9.29
N PHE A 632 8.09 2.74 8.74
CA PHE A 632 9.42 3.01 9.28
C PHE A 632 10.41 3.46 8.20
N VAL A 633 10.95 2.55 7.40
CA VAL A 633 11.90 2.88 6.32
C VAL A 633 11.20 2.64 4.99
N ASP A 634 10.41 3.62 4.55
CA ASP A 634 9.45 3.41 3.47
C ASP A 634 9.71 4.27 2.22
N ALA A 635 10.64 5.24 2.29
CA ALA A 635 11.02 5.99 1.09
C ALA A 635 11.97 5.17 0.19
N PRO A 636 11.96 5.42 -1.13
CA PRO A 636 12.94 4.83 -2.03
C PRO A 636 14.37 5.33 -1.71
N PRO A 637 15.35 4.43 -1.51
CA PRO A 637 16.76 4.79 -1.53
C PRO A 637 17.21 5.25 -2.92
N ALA A 638 18.39 5.85 -2.97
CA ALA A 638 19.13 6.21 -4.17
C ALA A 638 20.59 5.80 -4.02
N THR A 639 21.29 5.67 -5.15
CA THR A 639 22.69 5.26 -5.21
C THR A 639 23.48 6.23 -6.05
N GLY A 640 24.79 6.32 -5.81
CA GLY A 640 25.68 7.09 -6.68
C GLY A 640 27.13 6.97 -6.28
N ASP A 641 27.99 7.13 -7.29
CA ASP A 641 29.43 7.21 -7.10
C ASP A 641 29.84 8.66 -6.81
N LEU A 642 30.77 8.84 -5.89
CA LEU A 642 31.29 10.13 -5.49
C LEU A 642 32.78 10.07 -5.16
N TYR A 643 33.45 11.21 -5.26
CA TYR A 643 34.89 11.30 -5.06
C TYR A 643 35.25 12.15 -3.85
N TYR A 644 35.98 11.54 -2.91
CA TYR A 644 36.58 12.22 -1.76
C TYR A 644 37.77 11.42 -1.23
N SER A 645 38.67 12.08 -0.49
CA SER A 645 39.90 11.48 0.03
C SER A 645 40.74 10.82 -1.07
N ASN A 646 40.78 11.43 -2.25
CA ASN A 646 41.49 10.94 -3.44
C ASN A 646 41.07 9.53 -3.91
N ALA A 647 39.83 9.13 -3.64
CA ALA A 647 39.27 7.85 -4.05
C ALA A 647 37.81 8.00 -4.48
N TRP A 648 37.38 7.09 -5.36
CA TRP A 648 35.98 6.90 -5.71
C TRP A 648 35.33 5.95 -4.72
N HIS A 649 34.09 6.28 -4.37
CA HIS A 649 33.24 5.53 -3.46
C HIS A 649 31.85 5.36 -4.08
N SER A 650 31.06 4.40 -3.62
CA SER A 650 29.63 4.26 -3.94
C SER A 650 28.82 4.35 -2.66
N TRP A 651 27.85 5.26 -2.62
CA TRP A 651 26.93 5.41 -1.49
C TRP A 651 25.52 4.94 -1.84
N VAL A 652 24.82 4.45 -0.81
CA VAL A 652 23.36 4.35 -0.77
C VAL A 652 22.84 5.42 0.18
N VAL A 653 21.84 6.20 -0.23
CA VAL A 653 21.22 7.25 0.59
C VAL A 653 19.71 7.07 0.55
N GLY A 654 19.02 7.17 1.69
CA GLY A 654 17.57 7.01 1.73
C GLY A 654 16.88 7.88 2.76
N GLY A 655 15.60 8.12 2.53
CA GLY A 655 14.68 8.74 3.49
C GLY A 655 13.89 7.70 4.29
N LEU A 656 12.88 8.16 5.03
CA LEU A 656 11.99 7.32 5.84
C LEU A 656 10.52 7.36 5.39
N GLY A 657 10.19 8.25 4.44
CA GLY A 657 8.82 8.47 4.00
C GLY A 657 7.93 8.90 5.18
N PRO A 658 6.75 8.28 5.37
CA PRO A 658 5.90 8.54 6.54
C PRO A 658 6.48 8.04 7.86
N GLY A 659 7.48 7.17 7.85
CA GLY A 659 8.03 6.56 9.06
C GLY A 659 8.92 7.47 9.91
N GLY A 660 9.39 8.61 9.35
CA GLY A 660 10.14 9.58 10.15
C GLY A 660 10.74 10.74 9.39
N LYS A 661 11.43 11.60 10.14
CA LYS A 661 12.06 12.85 9.65
C LYS A 661 13.58 12.74 9.63
N ALA A 662 14.11 11.93 8.71
CA ALA A 662 15.55 11.73 8.57
C ALA A 662 15.94 11.35 7.14
N VAL A 663 17.21 11.58 6.80
CA VAL A 663 17.89 11.00 5.64
C VAL A 663 19.16 10.31 6.13
N TYR A 664 19.46 9.10 5.66
CA TYR A 664 20.69 8.39 6.01
C TYR A 664 21.58 8.17 4.78
N ALA A 665 22.88 7.96 4.99
CA ALA A 665 23.84 7.63 3.95
C ALA A 665 24.78 6.50 4.41
N LEU A 666 25.00 5.51 3.55
CA LEU A 666 25.82 4.32 3.78
C LEU A 666 26.87 4.16 2.67
N GLU A 667 28.10 3.84 3.06
CA GLU A 667 29.19 3.46 2.17
C GLU A 667 29.06 1.99 1.78
N VAL A 668 28.93 1.73 0.47
CA VAL A 668 28.67 0.39 -0.07
C VAL A 668 29.65 -0.01 -1.18
N THR A 669 30.80 0.67 -1.28
CA THR A 669 31.81 0.37 -2.32
C THR A 669 32.20 -1.11 -2.35
N ASP A 670 32.46 -1.74 -1.21
CA ASP A 670 32.84 -3.15 -1.11
C ASP A 670 31.93 -3.93 -0.16
N PRO A 671 30.90 -4.62 -0.71
CA PRO A 671 29.96 -5.40 0.08
C PRO A 671 30.57 -6.58 0.85
N THR A 672 31.78 -7.03 0.49
CA THR A 672 32.42 -8.15 1.17
C THR A 672 32.97 -7.78 2.55
N THR A 673 33.09 -6.49 2.82
CA THR A 673 33.63 -5.96 4.09
C THR A 673 32.57 -5.70 5.15
N PHE A 674 31.28 -5.86 4.83
CA PHE A 674 30.20 -5.52 5.76
C PHE A 674 30.26 -6.33 7.06
N SER A 675 30.39 -5.63 8.18
CA SER A 675 30.42 -6.22 9.51
C SER A 675 29.84 -5.26 10.54
N GLU A 676 29.36 -5.79 11.66
CA GLU A 676 28.93 -4.96 12.78
C GLU A 676 30.11 -4.23 13.43
N ASN A 677 31.32 -4.81 13.34
CA ASN A 677 32.54 -4.25 13.92
C ASN A 677 33.05 -3.00 13.18
N ASN A 678 32.74 -2.87 11.88
CA ASN A 678 33.14 -1.72 11.07
C ASN A 678 31.95 -0.80 10.73
N ALA A 679 30.85 -0.88 11.49
CA ALA A 679 29.66 -0.04 11.30
C ALA A 679 29.98 1.47 11.18
N ALA A 680 30.96 1.97 11.94
CA ALA A 680 31.39 3.38 11.89
C ALA A 680 32.04 3.79 10.55
N SER A 681 32.56 2.84 9.76
CA SER A 681 33.07 3.09 8.41
C SER A 681 31.96 3.04 7.36
N ILE A 682 30.90 2.27 7.60
CA ILE A 682 29.75 2.09 6.71
C ILE A 682 28.78 3.27 6.84
N VAL A 683 28.36 3.63 8.06
CA VAL A 683 27.39 4.72 8.26
C VAL A 683 28.09 6.07 8.08
N LYS A 684 27.72 6.80 7.03
CA LYS A 684 28.29 8.11 6.70
C LYS A 684 27.53 9.28 7.31
N GLY A 685 26.25 9.06 7.59
CA GLY A 685 25.45 9.99 8.37
C GLY A 685 24.00 9.53 8.52
N GLU A 686 23.36 10.05 9.55
CA GLU A 686 21.92 10.10 9.70
C GLU A 686 21.56 11.54 10.04
N TRP A 687 20.83 12.19 9.13
CA TRP A 687 20.53 13.60 9.16
C TRP A 687 19.08 13.82 9.54
N THR A 688 18.87 14.05 10.83
CA THR A 688 17.64 14.58 11.42
C THR A 688 17.78 16.09 11.63
N ASP A 689 16.69 16.72 12.05
CA ASP A 689 16.69 18.12 12.42
C ASP A 689 17.73 18.47 13.50
N SER A 690 17.91 17.58 14.49
CA SER A 690 18.85 17.80 15.59
C SER A 690 20.30 17.64 15.14
N THR A 691 20.61 16.63 14.32
CA THR A 691 21.97 16.42 13.80
C THR A 691 22.37 17.49 12.78
N ILE A 692 21.42 17.96 11.96
CA ILE A 692 21.67 19.08 11.05
C ILE A 692 21.91 20.37 11.85
N SER A 693 21.09 20.63 12.89
CA SER A 693 21.27 21.80 13.76
C SER A 693 22.63 21.79 14.47
N ALA A 694 23.18 20.61 14.79
CA ALA A 694 24.51 20.47 15.37
C ALA A 694 25.63 20.84 14.37
N LEU A 695 25.41 20.64 13.06
CA LEU A 695 26.33 21.04 12.00
C LEU A 695 26.16 22.50 11.59
N ASN A 696 24.91 22.99 11.57
CA ASN A 696 24.55 24.36 11.24
C ASN A 696 23.22 24.74 11.90
N SER A 697 23.30 25.55 12.97
CA SER A 697 22.13 25.93 13.77
C SER A 697 21.13 26.85 13.04
N SER A 698 21.52 27.48 11.93
CA SER A 698 20.65 28.42 11.19
C SER A 698 19.61 27.73 10.31
N ILE A 699 19.73 26.42 10.10
CA ILE A 699 18.88 25.64 9.18
C ILE A 699 18.10 24.52 9.88
N GLY A 700 18.11 24.51 11.22
CA GLY A 700 17.23 23.66 12.03
C GLY A 700 15.74 23.98 11.82
N GLY A 701 14.88 23.04 12.17
CA GLY A 701 13.43 23.00 11.91
C GLY A 701 13.02 22.60 10.48
N SER A 702 13.96 22.52 9.54
CA SER A 702 13.61 22.41 8.11
C SER A 702 13.51 20.97 7.59
N VAL A 703 13.75 19.97 8.44
CA VAL A 703 13.55 18.54 8.08
C VAL A 703 12.13 18.07 8.43
N GLY A 704 11.41 17.62 7.43
CA GLY A 704 10.10 16.98 7.49
C GLY A 704 10.16 15.49 7.17
N TYR A 705 9.02 14.89 6.86
CA TYR A 705 8.91 13.49 6.41
C TYR A 705 9.48 13.34 5.00
N THR A 706 10.45 12.45 4.83
CA THR A 706 11.35 12.39 3.65
C THR A 706 10.91 11.33 2.65
N TYR A 707 9.99 11.66 1.74
CA TYR A 707 9.42 10.72 0.75
C TYR A 707 10.25 10.55 -0.53
N GLY A 708 11.09 11.53 -0.89
CA GLY A 708 11.82 11.49 -2.15
C GLY A 708 13.16 10.80 -2.05
N ALA A 709 13.54 10.11 -3.13
CA ALA A 709 14.88 9.57 -3.33
C ALA A 709 15.90 10.74 -3.40
N PRO A 710 16.93 10.77 -2.53
CA PRO A 710 18.00 11.76 -2.60
C PRO A 710 18.82 11.65 -3.90
N LEU A 711 19.56 12.69 -4.26
CA LEU A 711 20.50 12.68 -5.39
C LEU A 711 21.94 12.74 -4.89
N ILE A 712 22.88 12.13 -5.61
CA ILE A 712 24.32 12.31 -5.40
C ILE A 712 24.90 12.99 -6.64
N ARG A 713 25.38 14.24 -6.51
CA ARG A 713 25.83 15.04 -7.67
C ARG A 713 27.14 15.76 -7.41
N ARG A 714 27.90 15.96 -8.48
CA ARG A 714 29.05 16.85 -8.50
C ARG A 714 28.59 18.30 -8.66
N MET A 715 29.14 19.20 -7.84
CA MET A 715 28.81 20.63 -7.82
C MET A 715 29.98 21.47 -8.36
N HIS A 716 29.74 22.69 -8.86
CA HIS A 716 30.79 23.59 -9.39
C HIS A 716 31.85 24.03 -8.36
N ASN A 717 31.64 23.81 -7.07
CA ASN A 717 32.63 24.14 -6.04
C ASN A 717 33.75 23.08 -5.88
N GLY A 718 33.79 22.07 -6.76
CA GLY A 718 34.77 20.99 -6.70
C GLY A 718 34.35 19.79 -5.83
N SER A 719 33.21 19.86 -5.15
CA SER A 719 32.77 18.82 -4.20
C SER A 719 31.56 18.04 -4.73
N TRP A 720 31.44 16.80 -4.26
CA TRP A 720 30.21 16.02 -4.39
C TRP A 720 29.22 16.39 -3.28
N ALA A 721 27.93 16.20 -3.52
CA ALA A 721 26.90 16.47 -2.53
C ALA A 721 25.74 15.48 -2.60
N VAL A 722 25.14 15.24 -1.44
CA VAL A 722 23.84 14.56 -1.33
C VAL A 722 22.74 15.62 -1.26
N ILE A 723 21.73 15.53 -2.13
CA ILE A 723 20.71 16.57 -2.32
C ILE A 723 19.33 15.97 -2.07
N PHE A 724 18.50 16.61 -1.24
CA PHE A 724 17.14 16.15 -0.96
C PHE A 724 16.21 17.31 -0.59
N GLY A 725 14.90 17.10 -0.74
CA GLY A 725 13.88 18.07 -0.35
C GLY A 725 13.65 18.14 1.15
N SER A 726 13.12 19.26 1.64
CA SER A 726 12.76 19.45 3.06
C SER A 726 11.79 18.41 3.61
N GLY A 727 11.04 17.71 2.75
CA GLY A 727 9.99 16.78 3.14
C GLY A 727 8.69 17.49 3.56
N TRP A 728 7.68 16.69 3.91
CA TRP A 728 6.38 17.20 4.36
C TRP A 728 6.36 17.52 5.85
N ASN A 729 5.52 18.47 6.25
CA ASN A 729 5.33 18.84 7.66
C ASN A 729 6.65 19.20 8.38
N SER A 730 7.59 19.86 7.69
CA SER A 730 8.70 20.58 8.33
C SER A 730 8.15 21.74 9.18
N SER A 731 8.84 22.12 10.26
CA SER A 731 8.44 23.28 11.08
C SER A 731 8.98 24.60 10.53
N GLY A 732 10.07 24.55 9.76
CA GLY A 732 10.66 25.67 9.03
C GLY A 732 10.10 25.84 7.61
N ASN A 733 10.80 26.66 6.82
CA ASN A 733 10.48 26.84 5.41
C ASN A 733 10.74 25.55 4.62
N ALA A 734 9.99 25.35 3.55
CA ALA A 734 10.32 24.34 2.56
C ALA A 734 11.49 24.79 1.68
N GLY A 735 12.23 23.82 1.18
CA GLY A 735 13.44 24.06 0.41
C GLY A 735 14.16 22.77 0.09
N ILE A 736 15.41 22.90 -0.35
CA ILE A 736 16.29 21.76 -0.60
C ILE A 736 17.51 21.82 0.30
N PHE A 737 17.92 20.66 0.81
CA PHE A 737 19.19 20.45 1.46
C PHE A 737 20.24 20.01 0.44
N ILE A 738 21.44 20.57 0.56
CA ILE A 738 22.63 20.17 -0.18
C ILE A 738 23.70 19.83 0.87
N MET A 739 23.92 18.54 1.08
CA MET A 739 24.89 18.00 2.02
C MET A 739 26.23 17.86 1.31
N VAL A 740 27.04 18.92 1.34
CA VAL A 740 28.32 18.98 0.64
C VAL A 740 29.31 18.05 1.31
N VAL A 741 29.89 17.12 0.55
CA VAL A 741 30.91 16.17 0.98
C VAL A 741 32.27 16.82 0.80
N ASN A 742 33.01 16.98 1.89
CA ASN A 742 34.34 17.56 1.86
C ASN A 742 35.29 16.64 1.06
N ALA A 743 35.85 17.17 -0.03
CA ALA A 743 36.69 16.41 -0.95
C ALA A 743 37.95 15.80 -0.30
N SER A 744 38.43 16.33 0.84
CA SER A 744 39.65 15.82 1.49
C SER A 744 39.40 14.65 2.44
N ASN A 745 38.27 14.62 3.14
CA ASN A 745 38.06 13.72 4.28
C ASN A 745 36.63 13.13 4.36
N GLY A 746 35.74 13.48 3.43
CA GLY A 746 34.37 12.97 3.38
C GLY A 746 33.42 13.51 4.45
N THR A 747 33.82 14.51 5.25
CA THR A 747 32.91 15.13 6.23
C THR A 747 31.82 15.95 5.56
N ILE A 748 30.68 16.11 6.23
CA ILE A 748 29.48 16.72 5.65
C ILE A 748 29.32 18.18 6.10
N SER A 749 29.03 19.07 5.15
CA SER A 749 28.66 20.47 5.41
C SER A 749 27.28 20.77 4.78
N PRO A 750 26.22 20.99 5.59
CA PRO A 750 24.89 21.20 5.06
C PRO A 750 24.66 22.64 4.59
N LYS A 751 24.01 22.78 3.44
CA LYS A 751 23.41 24.01 2.93
C LYS A 751 21.91 23.81 2.75
N PHE A 752 21.14 24.88 2.93
CA PHE A 752 19.69 24.87 2.74
C PHE A 752 19.28 26.04 1.86
N LEU A 753 18.60 25.75 0.75
CA LEU A 753 18.04 26.77 -0.13
C LEU A 753 16.54 26.86 0.10
N SER A 754 16.12 27.92 0.79
CA SER A 754 14.74 28.16 1.20
C SER A 754 13.90 28.71 0.04
N THR A 755 12.67 28.21 -0.10
CA THR A 755 11.63 28.79 -0.98
C THR A 755 10.94 29.99 -0.36
N GLY A 756 11.11 30.21 0.95
CA GLY A 756 10.37 31.21 1.71
C GLY A 756 8.90 30.83 1.98
N LYS A 757 8.47 29.63 1.58
CA LYS A 757 7.14 29.09 1.89
C LYS A 757 7.21 28.17 3.11
N SER A 758 6.18 28.19 3.93
CA SER A 758 6.05 27.35 5.13
C SER A 758 4.62 26.81 5.26
N GLY A 759 4.40 25.88 6.18
CA GLY A 759 3.11 25.22 6.41
C GLY A 759 3.01 23.83 5.76
N SER A 760 1.91 23.13 6.01
CA SER A 760 1.72 21.73 5.62
C SER A 760 1.72 21.49 4.11
N THR A 761 1.42 22.51 3.31
CA THR A 761 1.40 22.43 1.84
C THR A 761 2.71 22.88 1.19
N ALA A 762 3.72 23.35 1.93
CA ALA A 762 4.95 23.87 1.32
C ALA A 762 6.00 22.78 1.02
N GLY A 763 5.88 21.57 1.58
CA GLY A 763 6.96 20.58 1.57
C GLY A 763 7.39 20.09 0.18
N ILE A 764 8.71 19.97 -0.02
CA ILE A 764 9.35 19.42 -1.22
C ILE A 764 9.79 17.98 -0.95
N THR A 765 9.39 17.02 -1.78
CA THR A 765 9.77 15.61 -1.64
C THR A 765 10.91 15.23 -2.58
N TYR A 766 10.69 15.37 -3.89
CA TYR A 766 11.66 15.00 -4.92
C TYR A 766 12.39 16.22 -5.47
N VAL A 767 13.68 16.03 -5.77
CA VAL A 767 14.51 16.99 -6.48
C VAL A 767 14.96 16.35 -7.79
N ALA A 768 15.03 17.15 -8.85
CA ALA A 768 15.60 16.78 -10.13
C ALA A 768 16.84 17.64 -10.40
N SER A 769 17.89 17.04 -10.93
CA SER A 769 19.08 17.76 -11.37
C SER A 769 19.03 18.01 -12.87
N ALA A 770 19.64 19.11 -13.29
CA ALA A 770 19.87 19.46 -14.67
C ALA A 770 21.34 19.84 -14.86
N ASP A 771 21.97 19.14 -15.80
CA ASP A 771 23.28 19.40 -16.39
C ASP A 771 22.98 19.87 -17.82
N LEU A 772 23.33 21.12 -18.12
CA LEU A 772 22.91 21.85 -19.31
C LEU A 772 24.01 21.88 -20.37
N ASP A 773 25.27 21.59 -20.03
CA ASP A 773 26.40 21.58 -20.96
C ASP A 773 27.13 20.22 -21.04
N ASN A 774 26.56 19.20 -20.40
CA ASN A 774 26.94 17.79 -20.50
C ASN A 774 28.38 17.53 -20.00
N ASP A 775 28.73 18.14 -18.86
CA ASP A 775 30.01 17.96 -18.17
C ASP A 775 29.90 17.11 -16.87
N HIS A 776 28.69 16.60 -16.56
CA HIS A 776 28.33 15.85 -15.36
C HIS A 776 28.36 16.64 -14.05
N ILE A 777 28.38 17.96 -14.12
CA ILE A 777 28.26 18.88 -12.99
C ILE A 777 26.84 19.47 -13.01
N VAL A 778 26.23 19.60 -11.83
CA VAL A 778 24.86 20.12 -11.75
C VAL A 778 24.84 21.66 -11.80
N ASP A 779 24.07 22.20 -12.73
CA ASP A 779 23.87 23.64 -12.91
C ASP A 779 22.62 24.14 -12.18
N TYR A 780 21.53 23.42 -12.37
CA TYR A 780 20.21 23.74 -11.83
C TYR A 780 19.58 22.54 -11.16
N LEU A 781 18.83 22.80 -10.11
CA LEU A 781 17.98 21.83 -9.45
C LEU A 781 16.52 22.28 -9.57
N TYR A 782 15.61 21.35 -9.79
CA TYR A 782 14.18 21.62 -9.93
C TYR A 782 13.38 20.77 -8.94
N ALA A 783 12.29 21.32 -8.42
CA ALA A 783 11.45 20.59 -7.47
C ALA A 783 10.00 21.07 -7.48
N GLY A 784 9.07 20.15 -7.24
CA GLY A 784 7.67 20.46 -6.96
C GLY A 784 7.37 20.49 -5.46
N ASP A 785 6.33 21.22 -5.06
CA ASP A 785 5.79 21.17 -3.70
C ASP A 785 4.29 20.82 -3.64
N LEU A 786 3.78 20.56 -2.44
CA LEU A 786 2.37 20.23 -2.20
C LEU A 786 1.39 21.40 -2.45
N ALA A 787 1.88 22.62 -2.66
CA ALA A 787 1.07 23.77 -3.04
C ALA A 787 1.02 23.91 -4.58
N GLY A 788 1.65 22.99 -5.31
CA GLY A 788 1.69 22.96 -6.77
C GLY A 788 2.77 23.83 -7.38
N ASN A 789 3.66 24.40 -6.57
CA ASN A 789 4.72 25.26 -7.09
C ASN A 789 5.85 24.42 -7.70
N ILE A 790 6.40 24.91 -8.81
CA ILE A 790 7.59 24.36 -9.46
C ILE A 790 8.74 25.35 -9.27
N TRP A 791 9.76 24.92 -8.55
CA TRP A 791 10.91 25.73 -8.15
C TRP A 791 12.14 25.38 -8.99
N ARG A 792 13.00 26.39 -9.20
CA ARG A 792 14.38 26.21 -9.68
C ARG A 792 15.35 26.75 -8.64
N PHE A 793 16.38 25.99 -8.35
CA PHE A 793 17.51 26.41 -7.53
C PHE A 793 18.73 26.49 -8.42
N ASP A 794 19.42 27.61 -8.34
CA ASP A 794 20.59 27.92 -9.14
C ASP A 794 21.84 27.61 -8.34
N VAL A 795 22.60 26.64 -8.83
CA VAL A 795 23.83 26.14 -8.22
C VAL A 795 25.05 26.30 -9.13
N THR A 796 24.93 27.10 -10.19
CA THR A 796 25.97 27.40 -11.20
C THR A 796 27.22 28.09 -10.65
N SER A 797 27.17 28.64 -9.43
CA SER A 797 28.32 29.28 -8.81
C SER A 797 29.27 28.24 -8.19
N SER A 798 30.58 28.40 -8.41
CA SER A 798 31.60 27.66 -7.68
C SER A 798 31.70 28.06 -6.20
N ASN A 799 31.02 29.14 -5.78
CA ASN A 799 30.92 29.57 -4.39
C ASN A 799 29.55 29.17 -3.80
N PRO A 800 29.48 28.21 -2.86
CA PRO A 800 28.23 27.76 -2.27
C PRO A 800 27.40 28.84 -1.54
N ALA A 801 27.99 29.99 -1.20
CA ALA A 801 27.26 31.11 -0.61
C ALA A 801 26.39 31.87 -1.63
N ASP A 802 26.64 31.70 -2.93
CA ASP A 802 25.91 32.34 -4.01
C ASP A 802 24.86 31.40 -4.66
N TRP A 803 24.68 30.19 -4.12
CA TRP A 803 23.58 29.30 -4.50
C TRP A 803 22.26 29.87 -3.99
N ILE A 804 21.25 29.93 -4.84
CA ILE A 804 19.99 30.62 -4.54
C ILE A 804 18.76 29.88 -5.07
N THR A 805 17.61 30.12 -4.46
CA THR A 805 16.32 29.85 -5.09
C THR A 805 16.03 30.93 -6.13
N SER A 806 15.64 30.54 -7.34
CA SER A 806 15.42 31.47 -8.45
C SER A 806 14.29 32.46 -8.16
N THR A 807 14.41 33.66 -8.71
CA THR A 807 13.46 34.77 -8.50
C THR A 807 12.70 35.17 -9.77
N TYR A 808 13.04 34.60 -10.94
CA TYR A 808 12.42 34.88 -12.24
C TYR A 808 12.20 36.37 -12.51
N GLY A 809 13.29 37.15 -12.43
CA GLY A 809 13.30 38.60 -12.61
C GLY A 809 12.90 39.44 -11.39
N GLY A 810 12.49 38.81 -10.27
CA GLY A 810 12.17 39.48 -9.01
C GLY A 810 13.33 39.53 -8.01
N THR A 811 13.04 39.95 -6.77
CA THR A 811 14.01 39.98 -5.64
C THR A 811 13.74 38.92 -4.58
N VAL A 812 12.62 38.18 -4.70
CA VAL A 812 12.20 37.13 -3.78
C VAL A 812 12.11 35.79 -4.51
N ALA A 813 12.35 34.70 -3.78
CA ALA A 813 12.18 33.34 -4.29
C ALA A 813 10.77 33.20 -4.89
N THR A 814 10.71 32.86 -6.18
CA THR A 814 9.46 32.81 -6.95
C THR A 814 9.43 31.49 -7.72
N PRO A 815 8.30 30.78 -7.78
CA PRO A 815 8.20 29.56 -8.57
C PRO A 815 8.05 29.88 -10.07
N LEU A 816 8.56 28.99 -10.91
CA LEU A 816 8.36 29.04 -12.37
C LEU A 816 6.89 28.95 -12.72
N PHE A 817 6.17 28.08 -12.02
CA PHE A 817 4.78 27.74 -12.27
C PHE A 817 4.10 27.36 -10.94
N THR A 818 2.80 27.61 -10.83
CA THR A 818 1.97 27.09 -9.74
C THR A 818 0.78 26.34 -10.34
N ALA A 819 0.74 25.02 -10.13
CA ALA A 819 -0.30 24.15 -10.61
C ALA A 819 -1.61 24.39 -9.86
N ALA A 820 -2.65 24.76 -10.61
CA ALA A 820 -3.98 24.96 -10.11
C ALA A 820 -5.00 24.53 -11.16
N SER A 821 -6.12 23.98 -10.72
CA SER A 821 -7.29 23.69 -11.56
C SER A 821 -7.86 24.97 -12.21
N SER A 822 -8.76 24.82 -13.18
CA SER A 822 -9.47 25.95 -13.80
C SER A 822 -10.27 26.80 -12.83
N THR A 823 -10.61 26.28 -11.64
CA THR A 823 -11.31 26.99 -10.56
C THR A 823 -10.36 27.61 -9.52
N GLY A 824 -9.04 27.50 -9.72
CA GLY A 824 -8.03 28.05 -8.81
C GLY A 824 -7.66 27.15 -7.63
N THR A 825 -8.22 25.93 -7.53
CA THR A 825 -7.79 24.95 -6.51
C THR A 825 -6.37 24.49 -6.81
N LEU A 826 -5.44 24.68 -5.88
CA LEU A 826 -4.05 24.24 -5.99
C LEU A 826 -3.97 22.72 -6.13
N GLN A 827 -3.03 22.27 -6.94
CA GLN A 827 -2.83 20.86 -7.25
C GLN A 827 -1.46 20.41 -6.74
N PRO A 828 -1.37 19.49 -5.76
CA PRO A 828 -0.10 19.09 -5.17
C PRO A 828 0.81 18.38 -6.18
N VAL A 829 2.12 18.61 -6.08
CA VAL A 829 3.13 17.86 -6.83
C VAL A 829 3.89 16.99 -5.84
N SER A 830 3.53 15.69 -5.77
CA SER A 830 4.17 14.73 -4.87
C SER A 830 5.24 13.86 -5.53
N THR A 831 5.47 14.01 -6.83
CA THR A 831 6.34 13.16 -7.66
C THR A 831 7.52 13.95 -8.22
N GLN A 832 8.53 13.24 -8.76
CA GLN A 832 9.67 13.87 -9.41
C GLN A 832 9.26 14.65 -10.68
N VAL A 833 9.81 15.86 -10.84
CA VAL A 833 9.74 16.63 -12.08
C VAL A 833 10.74 16.08 -13.08
N GLN A 834 10.30 15.68 -14.27
CA GLN A 834 11.21 15.32 -15.35
C GLN A 834 11.72 16.58 -16.06
N VAL A 835 13.03 16.69 -16.18
CA VAL A 835 13.71 17.80 -16.86
C VAL A 835 14.33 17.28 -18.14
N SER A 836 14.11 17.98 -19.25
CA SER A 836 14.65 17.59 -20.57
C SER A 836 14.99 18.80 -21.43
N SER A 837 16.05 18.68 -22.22
CA SER A 837 16.34 19.61 -23.31
C SER A 837 15.55 19.18 -24.54
N ILE A 838 14.60 20.02 -24.98
CA ILE A 838 13.74 19.74 -26.13
C ILE A 838 14.03 20.76 -27.22
N LYS A 839 14.34 20.25 -28.41
CA LYS A 839 14.58 21.08 -29.60
C LYS A 839 13.27 21.43 -30.28
N VAL A 840 13.04 22.71 -30.55
CA VAL A 840 11.95 23.21 -31.40
C VAL A 840 12.54 24.05 -32.50
N GLY A 841 12.36 23.62 -33.75
CA GLY A 841 13.10 24.19 -34.88
C GLY A 841 14.61 23.99 -34.69
N SER A 842 15.37 25.09 -34.68
CA SER A 842 16.83 25.07 -34.48
C SER A 842 17.27 25.23 -33.02
N SER A 843 16.35 25.49 -32.08
CA SER A 843 16.70 25.98 -30.74
C SER A 843 16.25 25.03 -29.62
N ASN A 844 17.10 24.85 -28.61
CA ASN A 844 16.84 24.00 -27.45
C ASN A 844 16.14 24.77 -26.32
N ARG A 845 15.18 24.14 -25.66
CA ARG A 845 14.47 24.65 -24.47
C ARG A 845 14.61 23.66 -23.33
N ILE A 846 14.76 24.16 -22.10
CA ILE A 846 14.65 23.32 -20.90
C ILE A 846 13.18 23.19 -20.54
N PHE A 847 12.71 21.96 -20.46
CA PHE A 847 11.31 21.63 -20.29
C PHE A 847 11.11 20.77 -19.03
N LEU A 848 10.11 21.14 -18.24
CA LEU A 848 9.77 20.54 -16.96
C LEU A 848 8.41 19.86 -17.07
N MET A 849 8.38 18.55 -16.87
CA MET A 849 7.20 17.73 -17.03
C MET A 849 6.86 17.00 -15.73
N PHE A 850 5.60 17.04 -15.32
CA PHE A 850 5.16 16.47 -14.05
C PHE A 850 3.65 16.23 -14.03
N GLY A 851 3.21 15.31 -13.17
CA GLY A 851 1.81 15.09 -12.87
C GLY A 851 1.45 15.63 -11.48
N THR A 852 0.19 15.99 -11.27
CA THR A 852 -0.33 16.41 -9.98
C THR A 852 -1.15 15.33 -9.30
N GLY A 853 -1.11 15.34 -7.98
CA GLY A 853 -1.70 14.32 -7.14
C GLY A 853 -0.99 14.25 -5.80
N GLN A 854 -1.66 13.61 -4.87
CA GLN A 854 -1.06 13.23 -3.60
C GLN A 854 -1.79 11.99 -3.10
N ARG A 855 -1.02 11.08 -2.50
CA ARG A 855 -1.53 10.05 -1.61
C ARG A 855 -0.81 10.23 -0.29
N THR A 856 -1.53 10.55 0.76
CA THR A 856 -0.98 10.38 2.11
C THR A 856 -1.37 8.99 2.59
N PRO A 857 -0.40 8.21 3.08
CA PRO A 857 -0.59 6.80 3.33
C PRO A 857 -1.74 6.52 4.30
N PHE A 858 -2.46 5.43 4.03
CA PHE A 858 -3.43 4.85 4.95
C PHE A 858 -2.74 4.54 6.30
N THR A 859 -3.43 4.88 7.38
CA THR A 859 -3.09 4.45 8.72
C THR A 859 -4.05 3.33 9.14
N ASN A 860 -3.88 2.80 10.34
CA ASN A 860 -4.78 1.75 10.84
C ASN A 860 -6.22 2.23 11.09
N SER A 861 -6.45 3.54 11.20
CA SER A 861 -7.78 4.12 11.47
C SER A 861 -8.33 5.00 10.35
N LEU A 862 -7.53 5.28 9.32
CA LEU A 862 -7.89 6.11 8.17
C LEU A 862 -7.34 5.47 6.90
N GLY A 863 -8.19 5.27 5.90
CA GLY A 863 -7.76 4.89 4.56
C GLY A 863 -6.88 5.94 3.88
N ASP A 864 -6.36 5.61 2.71
CA ASP A 864 -5.58 6.55 1.90
C ASP A 864 -6.37 7.85 1.67
N VAL A 865 -5.71 8.99 1.86
CA VAL A 865 -6.28 10.29 1.53
C VAL A 865 -5.63 10.81 0.26
N TYR A 866 -6.48 11.20 -0.68
CA TYR A 866 -6.09 11.70 -2.00
C TYR A 866 -6.36 13.19 -2.13
N ALA A 867 -5.68 13.87 -3.06
CA ALA A 867 -5.91 15.28 -3.30
C ALA A 867 -7.37 15.54 -3.76
N SER A 868 -7.97 16.64 -3.31
CA SER A 868 -9.30 17.03 -3.79
C SER A 868 -9.23 17.72 -5.15
N GLY A 869 -10.34 17.70 -5.90
CA GLY A 869 -10.45 18.37 -7.20
C GLY A 869 -9.77 17.60 -8.34
N ARG A 870 -9.97 18.11 -9.56
CA ARG A 870 -9.40 17.52 -10.78
C ARG A 870 -7.89 17.74 -10.81
N GLN A 871 -7.12 16.69 -11.08
CA GLN A 871 -5.67 16.74 -11.24
C GLN A 871 -5.27 16.83 -12.72
N SER A 872 -4.00 17.14 -12.98
CA SER A 872 -3.51 17.43 -14.33
C SER A 872 -2.07 16.95 -14.53
N VAL A 873 -1.67 16.79 -15.79
CA VAL A 873 -0.28 16.62 -16.23
C VAL A 873 0.16 17.88 -16.93
N TYR A 874 1.39 18.33 -16.70
CA TYR A 874 1.93 19.59 -17.22
C TYR A 874 3.26 19.37 -17.92
N GLY A 875 3.52 20.22 -18.91
CA GLY A 875 4.83 20.44 -19.50
C GLY A 875 5.09 21.94 -19.58
N ILE A 876 6.12 22.43 -18.91
CA ILE A 876 6.42 23.87 -18.74
C ILE A 876 7.84 24.16 -19.23
N TRP A 877 7.98 25.18 -20.06
CA TRP A 877 9.28 25.70 -20.49
C TRP A 877 9.87 26.65 -19.43
N ASP A 878 11.10 26.39 -18.99
CA ASP A 878 11.89 27.38 -18.26
C ASP A 878 12.41 28.45 -19.23
N TRP A 879 11.72 29.59 -19.22
CA TRP A 879 11.95 30.70 -20.13
C TRP A 879 13.11 31.60 -19.72
N ASP A 880 13.56 31.56 -18.46
CA ASP A 880 14.55 32.50 -17.92
C ASP A 880 15.96 31.89 -17.88
N LEU A 881 16.53 31.66 -19.07
CA LEU A 881 17.91 31.18 -19.27
C LEU A 881 18.87 32.28 -19.74
N SER A 882 18.46 33.54 -19.57
CA SER A 882 19.26 34.71 -19.96
C SER A 882 20.63 34.72 -19.26
N ALA A 883 20.64 34.55 -17.94
CA ALA A 883 21.84 34.52 -17.11
C ALA A 883 22.77 33.34 -17.42
N TRP A 884 22.20 32.18 -17.78
CA TRP A 884 22.97 31.01 -18.24
C TRP A 884 23.73 31.34 -19.53
N ASN A 885 23.02 31.90 -20.52
CA ASN A 885 23.58 32.23 -21.82
C ASN A 885 24.61 33.37 -21.77
N SER A 886 24.40 34.37 -20.93
CA SER A 886 25.26 35.58 -20.88
C SER A 886 26.31 35.57 -19.78
N GLY A 887 26.23 34.62 -18.84
CA GLY A 887 26.93 34.70 -17.56
C GLY A 887 26.34 35.80 -16.66
N ARG A 888 26.75 35.81 -15.39
CA ARG A 888 26.34 36.84 -14.43
C ARG A 888 27.36 37.08 -13.32
N ARG A 889 27.28 38.24 -12.66
CA ARG A 889 28.02 38.54 -11.44
C ARG A 889 27.13 38.30 -10.21
N THR A 890 27.62 37.57 -9.22
CA THR A 890 26.92 37.32 -7.95
C THR A 890 27.05 38.50 -7.00
N THR A 891 26.32 38.48 -5.89
CA THR A 891 26.35 39.50 -4.83
C THR A 891 27.73 39.70 -4.22
N ASN A 892 28.57 38.66 -4.22
CA ASN A 892 29.94 38.70 -3.72
C ASN A 892 30.97 39.04 -4.82
N SER A 893 30.52 39.55 -5.97
CA SER A 893 31.35 39.82 -7.14
C SER A 893 32.02 38.60 -7.77
N VAL A 894 31.57 37.38 -7.45
CA VAL A 894 31.98 36.16 -8.17
C VAL A 894 31.37 36.23 -9.56
N THR A 895 32.18 36.00 -10.60
CA THR A 895 31.70 36.01 -11.98
C THR A 895 31.46 34.58 -12.42
N ILE A 896 30.21 34.26 -12.73
CA ILE A 896 29.83 33.03 -13.41
C ILE A 896 30.02 33.27 -14.92
N PRO A 897 30.89 32.50 -15.59
CA PRO A 897 31.11 32.65 -17.03
C PRO A 897 29.85 32.34 -17.86
N ALA A 898 29.84 32.83 -19.10
CA ALA A 898 28.78 32.48 -20.04
C ALA A 898 28.92 31.02 -20.47
N SER A 899 27.79 30.31 -20.56
CA SER A 899 27.80 28.92 -21.04
C SER A 899 28.15 28.84 -22.53
N THR A 900 28.76 27.73 -22.93
CA THR A 900 29.01 27.38 -24.33
C THR A 900 27.77 26.79 -25.01
N THR A 901 26.82 26.25 -24.23
CA THR A 901 25.56 25.69 -24.73
C THR A 901 24.43 26.68 -24.51
N ALA A 902 23.95 27.28 -25.59
CA ALA A 902 22.86 28.25 -25.52
C ALA A 902 21.47 27.60 -25.55
N TYR A 903 20.57 28.08 -24.70
CA TYR A 903 19.16 27.73 -24.69
C TYR A 903 18.29 28.94 -25.02
N VAL A 904 17.05 28.71 -25.46
CA VAL A 904 16.12 29.81 -25.68
C VAL A 904 15.84 30.52 -24.35
N ALA A 905 16.06 31.84 -24.34
CA ALA A 905 15.58 32.74 -23.30
C ALA A 905 14.38 33.52 -23.84
N GLY A 906 13.20 33.30 -23.25
CA GLY A 906 11.95 33.96 -23.62
C GLY A 906 11.79 35.33 -22.96
N THR A 907 10.75 36.06 -23.33
CA THR A 907 10.34 37.22 -22.53
C THR A 907 9.59 36.74 -21.29
N ALA A 908 9.57 37.55 -20.23
CA ALA A 908 8.77 37.24 -19.06
C ALA A 908 7.27 37.09 -19.42
N PRO A 909 6.55 36.09 -18.88
CA PRO A 909 5.09 36.07 -18.94
C PRO A 909 4.56 37.33 -18.24
N ALA A 910 3.43 37.88 -18.72
CA ALA A 910 2.85 39.19 -18.35
C ALA A 910 3.48 39.84 -17.09
N ALA A 911 4.27 40.90 -17.29
CA ALA A 911 5.14 41.48 -16.28
C ALA A 911 4.44 41.64 -14.92
N GLY A 912 4.94 40.93 -13.90
CA GLY A 912 4.52 41.11 -12.52
C GLY A 912 4.77 42.54 -12.04
N SER A 913 4.11 42.93 -10.94
CA SER A 913 4.42 44.17 -10.23
C SER A 913 5.92 44.25 -9.92
N ALA A 914 6.53 45.43 -10.03
CA ALA A 914 7.96 45.63 -9.75
C ALA A 914 8.38 45.00 -8.41
N GLY A 915 9.37 44.10 -8.44
CA GLY A 915 9.86 43.37 -7.26
C GLY A 915 9.23 41.99 -7.03
N VAL A 916 8.16 41.63 -7.73
CA VAL A 916 7.55 40.30 -7.73
C VAL A 916 7.98 39.57 -9.00
N GLY A 917 8.60 38.38 -8.87
CA GLY A 917 9.03 37.59 -10.03
C GLY A 917 7.87 37.19 -10.95
N SER A 918 8.18 36.76 -12.18
CA SER A 918 7.16 36.39 -13.17
C SER A 918 6.94 34.87 -13.24
N THR A 919 5.82 34.40 -12.69
CA THR A 919 5.37 33.01 -12.77
C THR A 919 4.56 32.78 -14.05
N VAL A 920 4.80 31.66 -14.74
CA VAL A 920 4.02 31.25 -15.91
C VAL A 920 2.57 30.97 -15.47
N PRO A 921 1.55 31.65 -16.04
CA PRO A 921 0.16 31.35 -15.72
C PRO A 921 -0.34 30.15 -16.51
N ARG A 922 -1.30 29.39 -15.96
CA ARG A 922 -1.96 28.28 -16.68
C ARG A 922 -2.62 28.72 -18.00
N SER A 923 -3.04 29.98 -18.12
CA SER A 923 -3.58 30.55 -19.35
C SER A 923 -2.56 30.69 -20.48
N ALA A 924 -1.26 30.60 -20.19
CA ALA A 924 -0.18 30.58 -21.17
C ALA A 924 0.23 29.16 -21.61
N LEU A 925 -0.58 28.16 -21.26
CA LEU A 925 -0.38 26.75 -21.62
C LEU A 925 -1.49 26.27 -22.56
N VAL A 926 -1.14 25.40 -23.50
CA VAL A 926 -2.12 24.77 -24.41
C VAL A 926 -2.74 23.54 -23.76
N GLN A 927 -4.07 23.50 -23.73
CA GLN A 927 -4.80 22.32 -23.24
C GLN A 927 -4.75 21.19 -24.27
N GLN A 928 -4.47 19.98 -23.79
CA GLN A 928 -4.76 18.73 -24.49
C GLN A 928 -5.99 18.06 -23.87
N THR A 929 -6.66 17.25 -24.67
CA THR A 929 -7.88 16.50 -24.32
C THR A 929 -7.74 15.05 -24.74
N SER A 930 -8.67 14.19 -24.34
CA SER A 930 -8.65 12.78 -24.74
C SER A 930 -10.05 12.25 -25.02
N THR A 931 -10.09 11.16 -25.79
CA THR A 931 -11.25 10.27 -25.89
C THR A 931 -10.93 8.93 -25.23
N GLU A 932 -11.88 8.39 -24.47
CA GLU A 932 -11.75 7.11 -23.77
C GLU A 932 -12.64 6.04 -24.43
N THR A 933 -12.10 4.84 -24.61
CA THR A 933 -12.84 3.66 -25.09
C THR A 933 -12.69 2.53 -24.09
N THR A 934 -13.81 1.93 -23.66
CA THR A 934 -13.83 0.77 -22.77
C THR A 934 -13.84 -0.53 -23.58
N LEU A 935 -13.09 -1.53 -23.13
CA LEU A 935 -13.07 -2.88 -23.72
C LEU A 935 -13.81 -3.87 -22.82
N SER A 936 -14.54 -4.81 -23.42
CA SER A 936 -15.39 -5.79 -22.71
C SER A 936 -14.67 -7.10 -22.34
N SER A 937 -13.43 -7.31 -22.82
CA SER A 937 -12.65 -8.53 -22.58
C SER A 937 -11.14 -8.27 -22.71
N GLY A 938 -10.33 -8.93 -21.87
CA GLY A 938 -8.86 -8.86 -21.89
C GLY A 938 -8.23 -8.26 -20.63
N SER A 939 -6.91 -8.35 -20.51
CA SER A 939 -6.15 -7.81 -19.36
C SER A 939 -6.10 -6.27 -19.30
N VAL A 940 -6.52 -5.60 -20.39
CA VAL A 940 -6.61 -4.13 -20.51
C VAL A 940 -8.08 -3.73 -20.57
N GLY A 941 -8.50 -2.86 -19.65
CA GLY A 941 -9.92 -2.46 -19.52
C GLY A 941 -10.40 -1.40 -20.52
N GLY A 942 -9.49 -0.84 -21.32
CA GLY A 942 -9.78 0.30 -22.19
C GLY A 942 -8.52 1.03 -22.67
N TYR A 943 -8.71 2.01 -23.55
CA TYR A 943 -7.64 2.85 -24.07
C TYR A 943 -8.02 4.34 -24.17
N ARG A 944 -7.01 5.21 -24.20
CA ARG A 944 -7.15 6.66 -24.45
C ARG A 944 -6.35 7.11 -25.66
N VAL A 945 -6.94 8.04 -26.41
CA VAL A 945 -6.29 8.78 -27.51
C VAL A 945 -6.23 10.25 -27.12
N LEU A 946 -5.05 10.86 -27.23
CA LEU A 946 -4.84 12.27 -26.91
C LEU A 946 -5.09 13.16 -28.15
N SER A 947 -5.52 14.41 -27.93
CA SER A 947 -5.53 15.43 -28.97
C SER A 947 -4.11 15.79 -29.42
N ASN A 948 -3.99 16.55 -30.51
CA ASN A 948 -2.71 17.06 -31.00
C ASN A 948 -2.74 18.58 -31.21
N ASN A 949 -3.19 19.32 -30.19
CA ASN A 949 -3.25 20.78 -30.28
C ASN A 949 -1.83 21.33 -30.36
N ALA A 950 -1.55 22.20 -31.32
CA ALA A 950 -0.23 22.77 -31.51
C ALA A 950 0.12 23.77 -30.40
N VAL A 951 1.37 23.73 -29.92
CA VAL A 951 1.90 24.71 -28.96
C VAL A 951 2.55 25.86 -29.71
N CYS A 952 1.92 27.04 -29.69
CA CYS A 952 2.44 28.24 -30.35
C CYS A 952 3.38 29.01 -29.41
N TRP A 953 4.66 28.64 -29.44
CA TRP A 953 5.69 29.12 -28.50
C TRP A 953 5.92 30.63 -28.57
N GLN A 954 6.10 31.26 -27.40
CA GLN A 954 6.27 32.71 -27.27
C GLN A 954 7.42 33.29 -28.11
N ASP A 955 8.52 32.56 -28.26
CA ASP A 955 9.73 32.97 -28.99
C ASP A 955 9.74 32.48 -30.45
N SER A 956 8.66 31.87 -30.93
CA SER A 956 8.61 31.24 -32.25
C SER A 956 7.70 31.97 -33.23
N THR A 957 7.95 31.77 -34.52
CA THR A 957 7.05 32.18 -35.62
C THR A 957 6.34 30.98 -36.26
N THR A 958 6.47 29.78 -35.68
CA THR A 958 5.93 28.54 -36.25
C THR A 958 4.41 28.59 -36.41
N CYS A 959 3.69 29.22 -35.47
CA CYS A 959 2.28 29.52 -35.66
C CYS A 959 2.10 30.89 -36.30
N THR A 960 1.07 31.01 -37.15
CA THR A 960 0.73 32.26 -37.86
C THR A 960 0.29 33.39 -36.93
N THR A 961 -0.31 33.06 -35.79
CA THR A 961 -0.77 34.00 -34.74
C THR A 961 -0.72 33.33 -33.37
N GLY A 962 -0.68 34.10 -32.28
CA GLY A 962 -0.84 33.55 -30.93
C GLY A 962 0.41 32.87 -30.35
N ASN A 963 1.61 33.27 -30.80
CA ASN A 963 2.90 32.85 -30.25
C ASN A 963 3.09 33.45 -28.84
N SER A 964 2.41 32.87 -27.85
CA SER A 964 2.39 33.34 -26.47
C SER A 964 2.40 32.20 -25.45
N ASN A 965 2.65 30.97 -25.90
CA ASN A 965 2.59 29.79 -25.04
C ASN A 965 3.96 29.41 -24.48
N TYR A 966 3.94 28.89 -23.26
CA TYR A 966 5.10 28.45 -22.49
C TYR A 966 5.05 26.95 -22.21
N GLY A 967 4.13 26.22 -22.83
CA GLY A 967 3.99 24.78 -22.63
C GLY A 967 2.57 24.29 -22.84
N TRP A 968 2.23 23.21 -22.16
CA TRP A 968 0.98 22.48 -22.32
C TRP A 968 0.50 21.88 -21.00
N TYR A 969 -0.77 21.49 -20.97
CA TYR A 969 -1.36 20.72 -19.88
C TYR A 969 -2.43 19.75 -20.37
N TYR A 970 -2.66 18.68 -19.61
CA TYR A 970 -3.73 17.72 -19.81
C TYR A 970 -4.45 17.50 -18.49
N ASP A 971 -5.74 17.85 -18.42
CA ASP A 971 -6.54 17.57 -17.23
C ASP A 971 -7.03 16.13 -17.22
N LEU A 972 -6.72 15.38 -16.17
CA LEU A 972 -7.13 13.98 -16.04
C LEU A 972 -8.66 13.90 -16.03
N PRO A 973 -9.30 13.16 -16.96
CA PRO A 973 -10.73 13.27 -17.22
C PRO A 973 -11.58 12.49 -16.21
N THR A 974 -11.04 11.46 -15.56
CA THR A 974 -11.79 10.67 -14.58
C THR A 974 -11.77 11.33 -13.20
N THR A 975 -12.93 11.41 -12.54
CA THR A 975 -13.06 11.96 -11.19
C THR A 975 -12.13 11.22 -10.22
N GLY A 976 -11.33 11.97 -9.47
CA GLY A 976 -10.38 11.41 -8.50
C GLY A 976 -9.10 10.85 -9.13
N GLU A 977 -8.95 10.85 -10.45
CA GLU A 977 -7.72 10.41 -11.13
C GLU A 977 -6.55 11.35 -10.84
N GLN A 978 -5.38 10.81 -10.47
CA GLN A 978 -4.20 11.59 -10.04
C GLN A 978 -2.89 10.89 -10.43
N VAL A 979 -1.77 11.63 -10.38
CA VAL A 979 -0.42 11.08 -10.56
C VAL A 979 0.31 11.10 -9.22
N ILE A 980 0.61 9.91 -8.69
CA ILE A 980 1.32 9.73 -7.40
C ILE A 980 2.61 8.89 -7.54
N ALA A 981 2.85 8.33 -8.72
CA ALA A 981 4.08 7.62 -9.07
C ALA A 981 4.97 8.50 -9.95
N ASN A 982 6.28 8.37 -9.82
CA ASN A 982 7.22 9.19 -10.58
C ASN A 982 7.06 8.97 -12.09
N PRO A 983 6.86 10.05 -12.88
CA PRO A 983 6.93 9.97 -14.34
C PRO A 983 8.36 9.64 -14.78
N VAL A 984 8.52 9.05 -15.97
CA VAL A 984 9.81 8.74 -16.59
C VAL A 984 9.86 9.23 -18.03
N ILE A 985 11.05 9.51 -18.54
CA ILE A 985 11.26 9.72 -19.98
C ILE A 985 11.77 8.40 -20.57
N ASN A 986 10.97 7.81 -21.45
CA ASN A 986 11.31 6.57 -22.12
C ASN A 986 10.89 6.64 -23.61
N ASP A 987 11.74 6.15 -24.50
CA ASP A 987 11.52 6.16 -25.96
C ASP A 987 11.07 7.52 -26.53
N GLY A 988 11.56 8.62 -25.95
CA GLY A 988 11.21 9.98 -26.37
C GLY A 988 9.82 10.46 -25.95
N ALA A 989 9.12 9.70 -25.10
CA ALA A 989 7.85 10.04 -24.48
C ALA A 989 8.00 10.35 -22.99
N LEU A 990 7.10 11.17 -22.46
CA LEU A 990 6.84 11.23 -21.03
C LEU A 990 5.85 10.12 -20.68
N GLU A 991 6.32 9.08 -20.01
CA GLU A 991 5.50 7.99 -19.51
C GLU A 991 5.17 8.20 -18.03
N LEU A 992 3.91 7.95 -17.65
CA LEU A 992 3.49 7.97 -16.25
C LEU A 992 2.29 7.08 -16.01
N ASN A 993 2.07 6.74 -14.74
CA ASN A 993 0.91 6.00 -14.29
C ASN A 993 -0.01 6.89 -13.47
N THR A 994 -1.31 6.85 -13.78
CA THR A 994 -2.34 7.47 -12.97
C THR A 994 -2.96 6.45 -12.03
N ILE A 995 -3.47 6.94 -10.90
CA ILE A 995 -4.31 6.19 -9.99
C ILE A 995 -5.70 6.82 -9.99
N ILE A 996 -6.72 5.98 -10.04
CA ILE A 996 -8.10 6.31 -9.75
C ILE A 996 -8.42 5.56 -8.47
N PRO A 997 -8.48 6.27 -7.32
CA PRO A 997 -8.85 5.66 -6.06
C PRO A 997 -10.16 4.90 -6.21
N PRO A 998 -10.30 3.73 -5.58
CA PRO A 998 -11.58 3.04 -5.62
C PRO A 998 -12.66 3.94 -5.02
N PRO A 999 -13.89 3.92 -5.57
CA PRO A 999 -14.99 4.63 -4.96
C PRO A 999 -15.11 4.16 -3.51
N SER A 1000 -15.08 5.11 -2.57
CA SER A 1000 -15.11 4.89 -1.12
C SER A 1000 -16.46 4.36 -0.59
N SER A 1001 -17.23 3.71 -1.46
CA SER A 1001 -18.50 3.07 -1.14
C SER A 1001 -18.23 1.87 -0.23
N THR A 1002 -18.28 2.13 1.07
CA THR A 1002 -18.33 1.11 2.13
C THR A 1002 -19.60 0.24 2.06
N ALA A 1003 -20.49 0.52 1.09
CA ALA A 1003 -21.70 -0.23 0.77
C ALA A 1003 -21.50 -1.40 -0.23
N THR A 1004 -20.30 -1.59 -0.82
CA THR A 1004 -20.04 -2.65 -1.81
C THR A 1004 -19.10 -3.73 -1.28
N CYS A 1005 -19.37 -5.00 -1.65
CA CYS A 1005 -18.57 -6.17 -1.24
C CYS A 1005 -17.28 -6.44 -1.97
N THR A 1006 -17.00 -5.63 -2.97
CA THR A 1006 -15.72 -5.68 -3.63
C THR A 1006 -14.83 -4.64 -2.97
N VAL A 1007 -13.69 -5.06 -2.43
CA VAL A 1007 -12.51 -4.18 -2.44
C VAL A 1007 -12.29 -3.86 -3.91
N GLN A 1008 -12.78 -2.70 -4.34
CA GLN A 1008 -12.42 -2.23 -5.66
C GLN A 1008 -10.93 -1.90 -5.55
N LEU A 1009 -10.14 -2.53 -6.40
CA LEU A 1009 -8.76 -2.13 -6.54
C LEU A 1009 -8.74 -0.71 -7.09
N PRO A 1010 -7.78 0.12 -6.68
CA PRO A 1010 -7.50 1.32 -7.45
C PRO A 1010 -7.26 0.91 -8.91
N THR A 1011 -7.94 1.58 -9.82
CA THR A 1011 -7.68 1.44 -11.26
C THR A 1011 -6.73 2.55 -11.68
N GLY A 1012 -6.30 2.54 -12.93
CA GLY A 1012 -5.39 3.57 -13.39
C GLY A 1012 -5.15 3.51 -14.88
N TRP A 1013 -4.31 4.42 -15.35
CA TRP A 1013 -3.88 4.49 -16.73
C TRP A 1013 -2.37 4.57 -16.80
N THR A 1014 -1.75 3.74 -17.63
CA THR A 1014 -0.41 4.03 -18.13
C THR A 1014 -0.56 4.95 -19.34
N MET A 1015 0.05 6.13 -19.28
CA MET A 1015 -0.08 7.18 -20.26
C MET A 1015 1.29 7.57 -20.83
N ALA A 1016 1.35 7.82 -22.13
CA ALA A 1016 2.52 8.34 -22.82
C ALA A 1016 2.18 9.66 -23.53
N TYR A 1017 2.90 10.72 -23.20
CA TYR A 1017 2.69 12.07 -23.73
C TYR A 1017 3.88 12.48 -24.60
N ASN A 1018 3.61 13.16 -25.71
CA ASN A 1018 4.66 13.83 -26.46
C ASN A 1018 5.27 14.95 -25.59
N PRO A 1019 6.57 14.92 -25.25
CA PRO A 1019 7.17 15.92 -24.37
C PRO A 1019 7.00 17.36 -24.87
N LEU A 1020 6.97 17.55 -26.19
CA LEU A 1020 6.85 18.87 -26.79
C LEU A 1020 5.44 19.45 -26.69
N THR A 1021 4.40 18.64 -26.89
CA THR A 1021 3.02 19.14 -27.05
C THR A 1021 2.04 18.65 -25.99
N GLY A 1022 2.39 17.61 -25.25
CA GLY A 1022 1.50 16.88 -24.35
C GLY A 1022 0.42 16.06 -25.06
N GLY A 1023 0.44 16.07 -26.39
CA GLY A 1023 -0.56 15.43 -27.23
C GLY A 1023 -0.13 14.06 -27.74
N THR A 1024 -0.76 13.64 -28.82
CA THR A 1024 -0.43 12.40 -29.53
C THR A 1024 0.90 12.46 -30.30
N PHE A 1025 1.35 11.30 -30.77
CA PHE A 1025 2.53 11.15 -31.64
C PHE A 1025 2.09 10.93 -33.09
N THR A 1026 3.05 10.82 -34.02
CA THR A 1026 2.78 10.44 -35.41
C THR A 1026 2.46 8.95 -35.59
N ALA A 1027 2.69 8.13 -34.55
CA ALA A 1027 2.43 6.71 -34.50
C ALA A 1027 1.85 6.33 -33.11
N PRO A 1028 1.11 5.22 -32.96
CA PRO A 1028 0.62 4.79 -31.65
C PRO A 1028 1.79 4.45 -30.73
N PHE A 1029 1.69 4.83 -29.45
CA PHE A 1029 2.69 4.47 -28.44
C PHE A 1029 2.44 3.07 -27.89
N PHE A 1030 1.16 2.72 -27.68
CA PHE A 1030 0.72 1.37 -27.30
C PHE A 1030 0.02 0.69 -28.48
N PRO A 1031 0.77 0.14 -29.46
CA PRO A 1031 0.17 -0.51 -30.62
C PRO A 1031 -0.64 -1.75 -30.20
N ASN A 1032 -1.68 -2.07 -30.98
CA ASN A 1032 -2.51 -3.29 -30.86
C ASN A 1032 -3.54 -3.34 -29.73
N ILE A 1033 -3.69 -2.33 -28.88
CA ILE A 1033 -4.79 -2.31 -27.88
C ILE A 1033 -6.15 -2.10 -28.56
N ALA A 1034 -6.22 -1.23 -29.56
CA ALA A 1034 -7.48 -0.82 -30.18
C ALA A 1034 -8.03 -1.80 -31.23
N SER A 1035 -7.42 -2.97 -31.43
CA SER A 1035 -7.66 -3.89 -32.57
C SER A 1035 -7.53 -3.27 -33.99
N ASP A 1036 -7.23 -1.97 -34.06
CA ASP A 1036 -6.95 -1.17 -35.25
C ASP A 1036 -5.63 -0.42 -35.04
N SER A 1037 -4.64 -0.69 -35.90
CA SER A 1037 -3.32 -0.08 -35.86
C SER A 1037 -3.29 1.40 -36.26
N ALA A 1038 -4.37 1.92 -36.87
CA ALA A 1038 -4.49 3.33 -37.23
C ALA A 1038 -4.85 4.22 -36.03
N VAL A 1039 -5.38 3.64 -34.95
CA VAL A 1039 -5.72 4.38 -33.74
C VAL A 1039 -4.45 4.71 -32.96
N LEU A 1040 -4.17 6.01 -32.81
CA LEU A 1040 -3.02 6.50 -32.06
C LEU A 1040 -3.28 6.35 -30.56
N VAL A 1041 -3.11 5.16 -30.00
CA VAL A 1041 -3.30 4.92 -28.57
C VAL A 1041 -2.14 5.52 -27.75
N GLN A 1042 -2.48 6.33 -26.74
CA GLN A 1042 -1.53 6.92 -25.77
C GLN A 1042 -1.80 6.50 -24.33
N GLY A 1043 -2.92 5.84 -24.06
CA GLY A 1043 -3.24 5.37 -22.71
C GLY A 1043 -3.80 3.97 -22.70
N ALA A 1044 -3.37 3.16 -21.74
CA ALA A 1044 -3.90 1.82 -21.48
C ALA A 1044 -4.51 1.75 -20.07
N LYS A 1045 -5.77 1.32 -19.96
CA LYS A 1045 -6.46 1.17 -18.68
C LYS A 1045 -6.03 -0.11 -17.99
N LEU A 1046 -5.55 0.03 -16.76
CA LEU A 1046 -5.10 -1.08 -15.94
C LEU A 1046 -6.01 -1.29 -14.73
N ASN A 1047 -6.23 -2.55 -14.37
CA ASN A 1047 -6.93 -2.95 -13.15
C ASN A 1047 -5.96 -3.01 -11.94
N ALA A 1048 -5.00 -2.09 -11.89
CA ALA A 1048 -3.95 -2.00 -10.87
C ALA A 1048 -3.41 -0.57 -10.77
N SER A 1049 -2.92 -0.19 -9.58
CA SER A 1049 -2.12 1.01 -9.37
C SER A 1049 -0.63 0.65 -9.19
N GLY A 1050 0.28 1.42 -9.77
CA GLY A 1050 1.72 1.28 -9.53
C GLY A 1050 2.59 1.70 -10.71
N SER A 1051 3.92 1.56 -10.55
CA SER A 1051 4.91 1.84 -11.60
C SER A 1051 5.00 0.67 -12.57
N VAL A 1052 4.48 0.85 -13.78
CA VAL A 1052 4.66 -0.07 -14.91
C VAL A 1052 6.07 0.08 -15.49
N THR A 1053 6.71 -1.04 -15.86
CA THR A 1053 8.07 -1.06 -16.42
C THR A 1053 8.02 -1.46 -17.89
N THR A 1054 8.80 -0.79 -18.73
CA THR A 1054 9.08 -1.22 -20.10
C THR A 1054 10.30 -2.13 -20.11
N LEU A 1055 10.09 -3.43 -20.36
CA LEU A 1055 11.18 -4.40 -20.54
C LEU A 1055 11.72 -4.31 -21.94
N THR A 1056 13.05 -4.24 -22.06
CA THR A 1056 13.71 -4.20 -23.35
C THR A 1056 14.76 -5.30 -23.46
N VAL A 1057 14.71 -6.07 -24.56
CA VAL A 1057 15.66 -7.15 -24.85
C VAL A 1057 16.29 -6.91 -26.22
N SER A 1058 17.61 -6.99 -26.28
CA SER A 1058 18.34 -6.97 -27.55
C SER A 1058 18.42 -8.38 -28.11
N THR A 1059 17.87 -8.58 -29.31
CA THR A 1059 17.91 -9.83 -30.07
C THR A 1059 18.88 -9.70 -31.26
N SER A 1060 19.25 -10.81 -31.89
CA SER A 1060 20.05 -10.80 -33.12
C SER A 1060 19.39 -10.06 -34.29
N THR A 1061 18.07 -9.83 -34.22
CA THR A 1061 17.26 -9.16 -35.24
C THR A 1061 16.90 -7.71 -34.89
N GLY A 1062 17.31 -7.20 -33.72
CA GLY A 1062 17.00 -5.86 -33.24
C GLY A 1062 16.56 -5.82 -31.78
N THR A 1063 16.20 -4.64 -31.30
CA THR A 1063 15.69 -4.42 -29.95
C THR A 1063 14.17 -4.61 -29.91
N VAL A 1064 13.68 -5.36 -28.93
CA VAL A 1064 12.25 -5.61 -28.70
C VAL A 1064 11.88 -5.10 -27.32
N SER A 1065 10.82 -4.30 -27.23
CA SER A 1065 10.32 -3.74 -25.97
C SER A 1065 8.89 -4.19 -25.68
N ALA A 1066 8.57 -4.40 -24.40
CA ALA A 1066 7.23 -4.76 -23.92
C ALA A 1066 6.93 -4.10 -22.57
N THR A 1067 5.74 -3.56 -22.42
CA THR A 1067 5.26 -2.98 -21.16
C THR A 1067 4.70 -4.08 -20.26
N VAL A 1068 5.22 -4.21 -19.05
CA VAL A 1068 4.80 -5.22 -18.07
C VAL A 1068 4.27 -4.54 -16.81
N GLY A 1069 3.01 -4.86 -16.47
CA GLY A 1069 2.34 -4.33 -15.28
C GLY A 1069 2.70 -5.06 -13.99
N ASN A 1070 2.47 -4.40 -12.86
CA ASN A 1070 2.77 -4.90 -11.51
C ASN A 1070 2.01 -6.19 -11.13
N ASN A 1071 0.83 -6.45 -11.68
CA ASN A 1071 0.00 -7.59 -11.28
C ASN A 1071 0.23 -8.90 -12.04
N LEU A 1072 1.29 -9.01 -12.85
CA LEU A 1072 1.43 -10.14 -13.78
C LEU A 1072 2.73 -10.90 -13.55
N GLY A 1073 2.67 -11.90 -12.67
CA GLY A 1073 3.40 -13.14 -12.95
C GLY A 1073 2.67 -13.86 -14.08
N GLY A 1074 2.91 -13.49 -15.34
CA GLY A 1074 2.33 -14.16 -16.49
C GLY A 1074 1.90 -13.23 -17.63
N THR A 1075 2.31 -13.60 -18.85
CA THR A 1075 1.96 -13.05 -20.18
C THR A 1075 2.03 -11.51 -20.35
N PRO A 1076 2.95 -10.99 -21.20
CA PRO A 1076 3.02 -9.58 -21.56
C PRO A 1076 1.66 -9.01 -21.97
N VAL A 1077 1.42 -7.73 -21.68
CA VAL A 1077 0.23 -7.02 -22.18
C VAL A 1077 0.43 -6.77 -23.67
N CYS A 1078 0.11 -7.77 -24.47
CA CYS A 1078 0.03 -7.72 -25.92
C CYS A 1078 -1.31 -8.35 -26.29
N ALA A 1079 -2.17 -7.62 -27.01
CA ALA A 1079 -3.42 -8.19 -27.48
C ALA A 1079 -3.14 -9.44 -28.33
N ASN A 1080 -4.03 -10.43 -28.20
CA ASN A 1080 -3.85 -11.79 -28.66
C ASN A 1080 -3.47 -11.87 -30.14
N ASP A 1081 -2.50 -12.75 -30.41
CA ASP A 1081 -2.00 -13.16 -31.72
C ASP A 1081 -1.24 -12.11 -32.53
N VAL A 1082 -0.23 -12.59 -33.26
CA VAL A 1082 0.62 -11.89 -34.25
C VAL A 1082 1.90 -11.19 -33.75
N SER A 1083 2.99 -11.72 -34.32
CA SER A 1083 4.38 -11.26 -34.39
C SER A 1083 4.58 -9.79 -34.77
N LYS A 1084 4.59 -8.89 -33.78
CA LYS A 1084 5.40 -7.64 -33.73
C LYS A 1084 5.14 -6.90 -32.40
N CYS A 1085 5.96 -7.22 -31.41
CA CYS A 1085 6.36 -6.22 -30.42
C CYS A 1085 7.14 -5.11 -31.11
N VAL A 1086 7.17 -3.92 -30.50
CA VAL A 1086 7.75 -2.72 -31.09
C VAL A 1086 9.16 -3.01 -31.65
N ILE A 1087 9.25 -3.16 -32.97
CA ILE A 1087 10.49 -2.91 -33.70
C ILE A 1087 10.40 -1.43 -34.00
N VAL A 1088 11.17 -0.59 -33.31
CA VAL A 1088 11.30 0.82 -33.69
C VAL A 1088 12.17 0.86 -34.96
N PRO A 1089 11.62 1.09 -36.16
CA PRO A 1089 12.43 1.35 -37.33
C PRO A 1089 12.80 2.83 -37.24
N VAL A 1090 14.07 3.13 -36.98
CA VAL A 1090 14.56 4.51 -36.94
C VAL A 1090 14.49 5.06 -38.36
N THR A 1091 13.47 5.85 -38.69
CA THR A 1091 13.45 6.63 -39.93
C THR A 1091 13.18 8.10 -39.65
N ASP A 1092 14.21 8.90 -39.93
CA ASP A 1092 14.27 10.36 -40.05
C ASP A 1092 13.84 11.22 -38.85
N VAL A 1093 14.64 11.15 -37.79
CA VAL A 1093 15.00 12.35 -37.03
C VAL A 1093 16.52 12.34 -36.82
N ALA A 1094 17.23 13.24 -37.50
CA ALA A 1094 18.66 13.45 -37.29
C ALA A 1094 18.88 14.12 -35.92
N GLY A 1095 18.90 13.30 -34.88
CA GLY A 1095 19.47 13.56 -33.56
C GLY A 1095 20.18 12.28 -33.12
N GLN A 1096 21.49 12.35 -32.90
CA GLN A 1096 22.31 11.19 -32.54
C GLN A 1096 22.02 10.77 -31.08
N ARG A 1097 21.48 9.54 -30.90
CA ARG A 1097 21.72 8.42 -29.93
C ARG A 1097 22.50 8.75 -28.62
N ILE A 1098 22.32 8.16 -27.41
CA ILE A 1098 21.56 7.07 -26.74
C ILE A 1098 21.63 7.43 -25.23
N THR A 1099 20.56 7.31 -24.43
CA THR A 1099 20.62 6.71 -23.07
C THR A 1099 19.25 6.64 -22.41
N TRP A 1100 19.02 5.46 -21.83
CA TRP A 1100 18.07 5.17 -20.76
C TRP A 1100 18.36 6.06 -19.56
N LYS A 1101 17.34 6.64 -18.94
CA LYS A 1101 17.53 7.33 -17.67
C LYS A 1101 17.41 6.34 -16.52
N GLU A 1102 18.57 5.82 -16.15
CA GLU A 1102 18.96 5.74 -14.77
C GLU A 1102 18.94 7.17 -14.20
N THR A 1103 17.91 7.57 -13.44
CA THR A 1103 18.10 8.64 -12.47
C THR A 1103 18.90 8.04 -11.32
N GLN A 1104 20.22 7.96 -11.49
CA GLN A 1104 21.13 7.95 -10.34
C GLN A 1104 21.67 9.35 -10.21
#